data_AF-A0AAE3YHX7-F1
#
_entry.id   AF-A0AAE3YHX7-F1
#
_cell.length_a   1.000
_cell.length_b   1.000
_cell.length_c   1.000
_cell.angle_alpha   90.00
_cell.angle_beta   90.00
_cell.angle_gamma   90.00
#
_symmetry.space_group_name_H-M   'P 1'
#
loop_
_entity.id
_entity.type
_entity.pdbx_description
1 polymer ?
#
loop_
_entity_poly.entity_id
_entity_poly.type
_entity_poly.pdbx_seq_one_letter_code
_entity_poly.pdbx_strand_id
1 'polypeptide(L)'
;MRPTRPQQPETTPDGFSEVDLPLPVEGLCDLVLTRTADGGLARPDAPGAALTAEELADHAHAAGVSGRDLRVLVDDGARNAALLGRVADALGCDILVTPAGATVERLAGPGGGTRAEAVPVDRASGEVVDWLLIQPAGLATTLPGWFDLAGGLVLHRAGLVTLPLPGGLEFANRDDFVLRRAAASRLGLGHPDLVTVALATRGGGFRLTTYRVDRTGDQRGRVSGRDVAAALSSIYLYGGDLRLWLRWPDDTGECTRLETEVAALAESTGATVWAPEPGGQAVLLRGSRDLAARGRDGTVVGWRAYRPPHTPEQDRFETDLDGRLVPRGGPKVTAVGGVSLLNVGRASEDELLDRYGELSAEPGMMLIDLTVLDDGRLALRYGDGTHLAAGTAGLRSLLEGSGWKSEDLQLLTPVTPERADGLREHLTVLEAELGVEIWSLSPGAEVVVRDGLARAVDEQRKPARWLRAADPATVDTGRWRNDDGWLIPRRRHTPRPLPAPPPPAEPAAAAPPPDRVLPPPSPRPALTVPGRATRAHGVRWLPDQPEVNAEPVRLWLASAWSPQRVSIEGVPSPNLFLIAHLDGERVAGAAPQKHLLCLRVEAGGAVDLGRVGTVPADLKHLATEGGTYLLPAGWLDQARLQVAYTIGDDGRPGEEVEVAANPIVLRSTGARHGTEGLPNDVATWPRTERGGGAWALIPESPAVPEGDFLPLHTKRPPIHEGQRLVHLQVPAGRAIDVTASAAALVTLTSVRSRLPELVADGVTLLLPRRSYERTPVDQVLFVEAGKWKHRAKGIDLPLSSLIAPERA
;
A
#
# COMPACT_ATOMS: atom_id res chain seq x y z
N MET A 1 -57.58 2.05 -39.39
CA MET A 1 -56.22 2.24 -39.94
C MET A 1 -55.84 3.70 -39.78
N ARG A 2 -54.99 4.04 -38.81
CA ARG A 2 -54.40 5.38 -38.68
C ARG A 2 -53.07 5.39 -39.44
N PRO A 3 -52.74 6.45 -40.20
CA PRO A 3 -51.52 6.48 -40.99
C PRO A 3 -50.31 6.63 -40.06
N THR A 4 -49.33 5.76 -40.24
CA THR A 4 -48.02 5.79 -39.60
C THR A 4 -47.29 7.07 -40.01
N ARG A 5 -46.91 7.88 -39.02
CA ARG A 5 -46.13 9.10 -39.21
C ARG A 5 -44.71 8.70 -39.64
N PRO A 6 -44.14 9.28 -40.71
CA PRO A 6 -42.76 8.98 -41.10
C PRO A 6 -41.81 9.42 -39.98
N GLN A 7 -41.01 8.48 -39.49
CA GLN A 7 -39.86 8.79 -38.62
C GLN A 7 -38.95 9.75 -39.40
N GLN A 8 -38.76 10.96 -38.88
CA GLN A 8 -37.68 11.83 -39.34
C GLN A 8 -36.35 11.11 -39.10
N PRO A 9 -35.40 11.14 -40.05
CA PRO A 9 -34.06 10.65 -39.80
C PRO A 9 -33.50 11.38 -38.59
N GLU A 10 -33.03 10.63 -37.58
CA GLU A 10 -32.29 11.16 -36.45
C GLU A 10 -31.20 12.08 -36.99
N THR A 11 -31.31 13.36 -36.68
CA THR A 11 -30.25 14.33 -36.91
C THR A 11 -29.02 13.84 -36.17
N THR A 12 -27.99 13.46 -36.92
CA THR A 12 -26.69 13.08 -36.37
C THR A 12 -26.23 14.20 -35.42
N PRO A 13 -25.93 13.91 -34.14
CA PRO A 13 -25.50 14.94 -33.21
C PRO A 13 -24.27 15.67 -33.77
N ASP A 14 -24.27 17.01 -33.66
CA ASP A 14 -23.14 17.85 -34.08
C ASP A 14 -21.87 17.37 -33.35
N GLY A 15 -20.91 16.84 -34.11
CA GLY A 15 -19.64 16.37 -33.59
C GLY A 15 -18.81 17.51 -32.99
N PHE A 16 -17.88 17.18 -32.08
CA PHE A 16 -16.95 18.14 -31.51
C PHE A 16 -16.12 18.82 -32.61
N SER A 17 -16.21 20.14 -32.72
CA SER A 17 -15.26 20.93 -33.50
C SER A 17 -13.99 21.19 -32.69
N GLU A 18 -12.85 21.40 -33.35
CA GLU A 18 -11.57 21.71 -32.69
C GLU A 18 -11.62 23.04 -31.89
N VAL A 19 -12.61 23.90 -32.17
CA VAL A 19 -12.86 25.17 -31.49
C VAL A 19 -13.59 24.96 -30.13
N ASP A 20 -14.03 23.73 -29.85
CA ASP A 20 -14.90 23.37 -28.75
C ASP A 20 -14.24 22.46 -27.68
N LEU A 21 -12.92 22.53 -27.53
CA LEU A 21 -12.22 21.73 -26.54
C LEU A 21 -12.72 22.02 -25.11
N PRO A 22 -12.80 20.99 -24.24
CA PRO A 22 -13.21 21.16 -22.85
C PRO A 22 -12.20 22.01 -22.07
N LEU A 23 -12.54 22.35 -20.83
CA LEU A 23 -11.61 23.03 -19.93
C LEU A 23 -10.28 22.27 -19.86
N PRO A 24 -9.14 22.91 -20.20
CA PRO A 24 -7.84 22.25 -20.12
C PRO A 24 -7.58 21.80 -18.68
N VAL A 25 -7.40 20.50 -18.50
CA VAL A 25 -6.90 19.93 -17.25
C VAL A 25 -5.38 19.88 -17.35
N GLU A 26 -4.69 20.45 -16.36
CA GLU A 26 -3.24 20.54 -16.43
C GLU A 26 -2.60 19.15 -16.41
N GLY A 27 -1.62 18.93 -17.29
CA GLY A 27 -1.01 17.62 -17.46
C GLY A 27 -1.87 16.62 -18.24
N LEU A 28 -3.07 16.97 -18.71
CA LEU A 28 -3.89 16.13 -19.59
C LEU A 28 -3.90 16.72 -21.01
N CYS A 29 -3.76 15.87 -22.02
CA CYS A 29 -3.91 16.23 -23.43
C CYS A 29 -5.23 15.66 -23.93
N ASP A 30 -6.12 16.50 -24.46
CA ASP A 30 -7.38 16.06 -25.04
C ASP A 30 -7.22 15.83 -26.54
N LEU A 31 -7.61 14.64 -27.00
CA LEU A 31 -7.56 14.25 -28.41
C LEU A 31 -8.96 13.89 -28.90
N VAL A 32 -9.52 14.72 -29.77
CA VAL A 32 -10.85 14.52 -30.36
C VAL A 32 -10.75 13.57 -31.54
N LEU A 33 -11.46 12.46 -31.48
CA LEU A 33 -11.52 11.47 -32.56
C LEU A 33 -12.99 11.16 -32.89
N THR A 34 -13.20 10.57 -34.06
CA THR A 34 -14.48 10.00 -34.47
C THR A 34 -14.34 8.52 -34.77
N ARG A 35 -15.47 7.82 -34.91
CA ARG A 35 -15.50 6.41 -35.30
C ARG A 35 -15.73 6.28 -36.79
N THR A 36 -14.95 5.40 -37.42
CA THR A 36 -15.22 4.97 -38.79
C THR A 36 -16.40 4.01 -38.86
N ALA A 37 -16.94 3.77 -40.06
CA ALA A 37 -18.08 2.86 -40.26
C ALA A 37 -17.80 1.41 -39.85
N ASP A 38 -16.54 0.96 -39.94
CA ASP A 38 -16.06 -0.34 -39.48
C ASP A 38 -15.68 -0.35 -37.98
N GLY A 39 -15.83 0.79 -37.28
CA GLY A 39 -15.68 0.91 -35.84
C GLY A 39 -14.28 1.30 -35.34
N GLY A 40 -13.32 1.52 -36.23
CA GLY A 40 -12.00 2.07 -35.93
C GLY A 40 -12.04 3.56 -35.54
N LEU A 41 -10.88 4.13 -35.20
CA LEU A 41 -10.72 5.53 -34.81
C LEU A 41 -10.18 6.35 -35.99
N ALA A 42 -10.78 7.52 -36.24
CA ALA A 42 -10.35 8.44 -37.28
C ALA A 42 -10.29 9.88 -36.76
N ARG A 43 -9.57 10.74 -37.47
CA ARG A 43 -9.59 12.18 -37.20
C ARG A 43 -10.92 12.79 -37.66
N PRO A 44 -11.42 13.85 -37.00
CA PRO A 44 -12.66 14.51 -37.42
C PRO A 44 -12.62 15.07 -38.86
N ASP A 45 -11.44 15.48 -39.35
CA ASP A 45 -11.24 15.99 -40.71
C ASP A 45 -11.17 14.89 -41.78
N ALA A 46 -11.04 13.62 -41.37
CA ALA A 46 -10.91 12.46 -42.25
C ALA A 46 -11.67 11.23 -41.69
N PRO A 47 -13.00 11.32 -41.48
CA PRO A 47 -13.79 10.31 -40.75
C PRO A 47 -13.87 8.93 -41.43
N GLY A 48 -13.45 8.82 -42.68
CA GLY A 48 -13.45 7.56 -43.45
C GLY A 48 -12.16 6.76 -43.38
N ALA A 49 -11.09 7.29 -42.76
CA ALA A 49 -9.77 6.66 -42.73
C ALA A 49 -9.40 6.26 -41.29
N ALA A 50 -9.47 4.96 -41.00
CA ALA A 50 -9.08 4.43 -39.70
C ALA A 50 -7.57 4.58 -39.49
N LEU A 51 -7.18 5.12 -38.35
CA LEU A 51 -5.79 5.33 -37.95
C LEU A 51 -5.20 4.03 -37.38
N THR A 52 -3.95 3.78 -37.73
CA THR A 52 -3.10 2.81 -37.05
C THR A 52 -2.65 3.33 -35.68
N ALA A 53 -2.00 2.48 -34.87
CA ALA A 53 -1.47 2.91 -33.57
C ALA A 53 -0.36 3.96 -33.73
N GLU A 54 0.48 3.81 -34.75
CA GLU A 54 1.59 4.71 -35.07
C GLU A 54 1.06 6.09 -35.48
N GLU A 55 0.11 6.14 -36.42
CA GLU A 55 -0.50 7.39 -36.86
C GLU A 55 -1.25 8.10 -35.71
N LEU A 56 -1.89 7.34 -34.81
CA LEU A 56 -2.57 7.93 -33.67
C LEU A 56 -1.59 8.49 -32.63
N ALA A 57 -0.46 7.82 -32.39
CA ALA A 57 0.61 8.31 -31.53
C ALA A 57 1.25 9.59 -32.10
N ASP A 58 1.55 9.62 -33.41
CA ASP A 58 2.05 10.81 -34.09
C ASP A 58 1.07 11.98 -33.99
N HIS A 59 -0.23 11.70 -34.12
CA HIS A 59 -1.28 12.71 -33.95
C HIS A 59 -1.33 13.25 -32.52
N ALA A 60 -1.22 12.38 -31.51
CA ALA A 60 -1.17 12.79 -30.10
C ALA A 60 0.09 13.62 -29.79
N HIS A 61 1.24 13.29 -30.37
CA HIS A 61 2.45 14.10 -30.27
C HIS A 61 2.27 15.48 -30.90
N ALA A 62 1.66 15.56 -32.08
CA ALA A 62 1.33 16.83 -32.72
C ALA A 62 0.37 17.67 -31.87
N ALA A 63 -0.52 17.03 -31.10
CA ALA A 63 -1.42 17.68 -30.14
C ALA A 63 -0.74 18.05 -28.79
N GLY A 64 0.53 17.71 -28.59
CA GLY A 64 1.31 18.11 -27.41
C GLY A 64 1.17 17.17 -26.20
N VAL A 65 0.99 15.86 -26.42
CA VAL A 65 0.90 14.87 -25.33
C VAL A 65 2.21 14.68 -24.53
N SER A 66 3.35 15.17 -25.00
CA SER A 66 4.65 14.93 -24.34
C SER A 66 4.65 15.35 -22.86
N GLY A 67 4.89 14.38 -21.97
CA GLY A 67 4.85 14.57 -20.51
C GLY A 67 3.44 14.68 -19.90
N ARG A 68 2.40 14.30 -20.66
CA ARG A 68 0.99 14.36 -20.29
C ARG A 68 0.32 13.02 -20.52
N ASP A 69 -0.74 12.76 -19.75
CA ASP A 69 -1.66 11.66 -20.05
C ASP A 69 -2.60 12.10 -21.17
N LEU A 70 -3.17 11.15 -21.89
CA LEU A 70 -4.05 11.40 -23.02
C LEU A 70 -5.50 11.13 -22.60
N ARG A 71 -6.43 12.01 -22.94
CA ARG A 71 -7.87 11.72 -22.89
C ARG A 71 -8.42 11.73 -24.30
N VAL A 72 -8.91 10.59 -24.73
CA VAL A 72 -9.48 10.41 -26.07
C VAL A 72 -10.98 10.67 -26.00
N LEU A 73 -11.39 11.76 -26.64
CA LEU A 73 -12.78 12.20 -26.71
C LEU A 73 -13.43 11.55 -27.93
N VAL A 74 -13.98 10.36 -27.72
CA VAL A 74 -14.73 9.58 -28.72
C VAL A 74 -15.80 8.75 -28.01
N ASP A 75 -16.95 8.53 -28.65
CA ASP A 75 -17.98 7.64 -28.13
C ASP A 75 -17.54 6.17 -28.19
N ASP A 76 -18.00 5.34 -27.24
CA ASP A 76 -17.71 3.91 -27.17
C ASP A 76 -16.20 3.56 -27.25
N GLY A 77 -15.32 4.43 -26.77
CA GLY A 77 -13.89 4.34 -27.08
C GLY A 77 -13.22 3.08 -26.50
N ALA A 78 -13.75 2.50 -25.42
CA ALA A 78 -13.31 1.21 -24.88
C ALA A 78 -13.37 0.05 -25.90
N ARG A 79 -14.19 0.14 -26.96
CA ARG A 79 -14.21 -0.85 -28.05
C ARG A 79 -12.88 -0.89 -28.83
N ASN A 80 -12.08 0.17 -28.74
CA ASN A 80 -10.76 0.29 -29.35
C ASN A 80 -9.62 0.07 -28.33
N ALA A 81 -9.88 -0.56 -27.17
CA ALA A 81 -8.89 -0.72 -26.11
C ALA A 81 -7.59 -1.42 -26.56
N ALA A 82 -7.66 -2.40 -27.46
CA ALA A 82 -6.47 -3.07 -27.98
C ALA A 82 -5.59 -2.17 -28.87
N LEU A 83 -6.21 -1.26 -29.65
CA LEU A 83 -5.50 -0.25 -30.43
C LEU A 83 -4.89 0.80 -29.49
N LEU A 84 -5.69 1.33 -28.58
CA LEU A 84 -5.27 2.34 -27.61
C LEU A 84 -4.20 1.82 -26.64
N GLY A 85 -4.21 0.52 -26.29
CA GLY A 85 -3.14 -0.09 -25.51
C GLY A 85 -1.78 0.00 -26.21
N ARG A 86 -1.73 -0.25 -27.54
CA ARG A 86 -0.49 -0.07 -28.33
C ARG A 86 -0.07 1.39 -28.41
N VAL A 87 -1.02 2.32 -28.42
CA VAL A 87 -0.74 3.76 -28.38
C VAL A 87 -0.20 4.18 -27.02
N ALA A 88 -0.78 3.65 -25.93
CA ALA A 88 -0.26 3.86 -24.57
C ALA A 88 1.18 3.33 -24.46
N ASP A 89 1.47 2.15 -25.03
CA ASP A 89 2.83 1.60 -25.12
C ASP A 89 3.78 2.51 -25.91
N ALA A 90 3.34 3.05 -27.05
CA ALA A 90 4.15 3.93 -27.89
C ALA A 90 4.44 5.29 -27.23
N LEU A 91 3.44 5.86 -26.54
CA LEU A 91 3.55 7.17 -25.87
C LEU A 91 4.16 7.08 -24.47
N GLY A 92 4.10 5.91 -23.83
CA GLY A 92 4.53 5.72 -22.44
C GLY A 92 3.66 6.45 -21.41
N CYS A 93 2.40 6.76 -21.73
CA CYS A 93 1.48 7.48 -20.85
C CYS A 93 0.14 6.75 -20.65
N ASP A 94 -0.63 7.19 -19.66
CA ASP A 94 -1.97 6.68 -19.42
C ASP A 94 -2.96 7.30 -20.42
N ILE A 95 -3.95 6.50 -20.85
CA ILE A 95 -5.02 6.95 -21.75
C ILE A 95 -6.37 6.81 -21.06
N LEU A 96 -7.10 7.91 -20.94
CA LEU A 96 -8.50 7.95 -20.51
C LEU A 96 -9.41 7.85 -21.72
N VAL A 97 -10.39 6.96 -21.67
CA VAL A 97 -11.35 6.74 -22.76
C VAL A 97 -12.76 6.50 -22.21
N THR A 98 -13.78 6.78 -23.02
CA THR A 98 -15.17 6.47 -22.65
C THR A 98 -15.41 4.96 -22.55
N PRO A 99 -16.18 4.48 -21.57
CA PRO A 99 -16.62 3.08 -21.50
C PRO A 99 -17.43 2.66 -22.72
N ALA A 100 -17.53 1.34 -22.97
CA ALA A 100 -18.40 0.81 -24.01
C ALA A 100 -19.87 1.08 -23.63
N GLY A 101 -20.65 1.64 -24.56
CA GLY A 101 -22.02 2.09 -24.30
C GLY A 101 -22.14 3.58 -23.97
N ALA A 102 -21.04 4.28 -23.68
CA ALA A 102 -21.06 5.68 -23.28
C ALA A 102 -20.77 6.65 -24.45
N THR A 103 -21.31 7.86 -24.35
CA THR A 103 -21.04 9.02 -25.22
C THR A 103 -20.28 10.10 -24.47
N VAL A 104 -19.48 10.90 -25.17
CA VAL A 104 -18.85 12.08 -24.57
C VAL A 104 -19.86 13.24 -24.56
N GLU A 105 -20.25 13.69 -23.38
CA GLU A 105 -21.11 14.87 -23.22
C GLU A 105 -20.37 16.03 -22.56
N ARG A 106 -20.97 17.22 -22.69
CA ARG A 106 -20.48 18.45 -22.07
C ARG A 106 -21.32 18.79 -20.85
N LEU A 107 -20.72 18.72 -19.67
CA LEU A 107 -21.36 19.20 -18.46
C LEU A 107 -21.12 20.72 -18.34
N ALA A 108 -22.18 21.51 -18.53
CA ALA A 108 -22.11 22.95 -18.35
C ALA A 108 -21.76 23.28 -16.90
N GLY A 109 -20.68 24.04 -16.70
CA GLY A 109 -20.29 24.46 -15.36
C GLY A 109 -21.39 25.32 -14.70
N PRO A 110 -21.57 25.23 -13.36
CA PRO A 110 -22.52 26.06 -12.63
C PRO A 110 -22.08 27.53 -12.69
N GLY A 111 -22.58 28.26 -13.68
CA GLY A 111 -22.20 29.66 -13.92
C GLY A 111 -22.48 30.21 -15.31
N GLY A 112 -22.97 29.38 -16.25
CA GLY A 112 -23.31 29.85 -17.61
C GLY A 112 -22.11 30.36 -18.43
N GLY A 113 -20.88 30.11 -17.96
CA GLY A 113 -19.66 30.39 -18.69
C GLY A 113 -19.49 29.43 -19.87
N THR A 114 -18.91 29.94 -20.95
CA THR A 114 -18.75 29.29 -22.27
C THR A 114 -17.85 28.06 -22.33
N ARG A 115 -17.44 27.47 -21.20
CA ARG A 115 -16.56 26.28 -21.18
C ARG A 115 -17.14 25.19 -20.28
N ALA A 116 -17.50 24.08 -20.91
CA ALA A 116 -18.04 22.89 -20.27
C ALA A 116 -16.95 21.82 -20.09
N GLU A 117 -17.10 20.96 -19.09
CA GLU A 117 -16.20 19.82 -18.88
C GLU A 117 -16.70 18.61 -19.66
N ALA A 118 -15.78 17.83 -20.24
CA ALA A 118 -16.13 16.59 -20.95
C ALA A 118 -16.32 15.46 -19.94
N VAL A 119 -17.47 14.78 -20.01
CA VAL A 119 -17.82 13.64 -19.14
C VAL A 119 -18.35 12.47 -19.98
N PRO A 120 -18.08 11.20 -19.61
CA PRO A 120 -18.73 10.05 -20.22
C PRO A 120 -20.14 9.90 -19.66
N VAL A 121 -21.12 9.72 -20.54
CA VAL A 121 -22.53 9.46 -20.16
C VAL A 121 -22.95 8.13 -20.75
N ASP A 122 -23.43 7.20 -19.93
CA ASP A 122 -23.98 5.95 -20.41
C ASP A 122 -25.23 6.23 -21.26
N ARG A 123 -25.22 5.77 -22.51
CA ARG A 123 -26.26 6.10 -23.49
C ARG A 123 -27.62 5.50 -23.12
N ALA A 124 -27.64 4.40 -22.36
CA ALA A 124 -28.87 3.71 -22.01
C ALA A 124 -29.55 4.35 -20.79
N SER A 125 -28.78 4.71 -19.77
CA SER A 125 -29.30 5.30 -18.54
C SER A 125 -29.35 6.84 -18.56
N GLY A 126 -28.50 7.47 -19.37
CA GLY A 126 -28.25 8.91 -19.30
C GLY A 126 -27.45 9.34 -18.06
N GLU A 127 -26.90 8.38 -17.30
CA GLU A 127 -26.10 8.67 -16.11
C GLU A 127 -24.64 8.90 -16.46
N VAL A 128 -23.99 9.81 -15.73
CA VAL A 128 -22.54 10.02 -15.84
C VAL A 128 -21.81 8.81 -15.29
N VAL A 129 -20.84 8.29 -16.06
CA VAL A 129 -20.00 7.15 -15.68
C VAL A 129 -18.53 7.54 -15.68
N ASP A 130 -17.69 6.76 -14.98
CA ASP A 130 -16.26 7.06 -14.89
C ASP A 130 -15.50 6.76 -16.19
N TRP A 131 -14.43 7.51 -16.43
CA TRP A 131 -13.49 7.24 -17.51
C TRP A 131 -12.84 5.87 -17.32
N LEU A 132 -12.66 5.13 -18.42
CA LEU A 132 -11.85 3.91 -18.43
C LEU A 132 -10.38 4.28 -18.62
N LEU A 133 -9.52 3.76 -17.74
CA LEU A 133 -8.06 3.94 -17.81
C LEU A 133 -7.42 2.79 -18.60
N ILE A 134 -6.68 3.13 -19.66
CA ILE A 134 -5.82 2.22 -20.42
C ILE A 134 -4.38 2.58 -20.09
N GLN A 135 -3.62 1.61 -19.59
CA GLN A 135 -2.22 1.75 -19.24
C GLN A 135 -1.34 1.06 -20.30
N PRO A 136 -0.07 1.48 -20.45
CA PRO A 136 0.91 0.71 -21.23
C PRO A 136 1.01 -0.72 -20.66
N ALA A 137 0.95 -1.75 -21.49
CA ALA A 137 0.85 -3.15 -21.05
C ALA A 137 2.04 -3.56 -20.17
N GLY A 138 3.24 -3.09 -20.53
CA GLY A 138 4.46 -3.32 -19.75
C GLY A 138 4.55 -2.50 -18.46
N LEU A 139 3.63 -1.57 -18.20
CA LEU A 139 3.63 -0.66 -17.05
C LEU A 139 2.28 -0.65 -16.31
N ALA A 140 1.38 -1.60 -16.64
CA ALA A 140 0.06 -1.68 -16.04
C ALA A 140 0.14 -2.09 -14.56
N THR A 141 -0.62 -1.40 -13.71
CA THR A 141 -0.63 -1.60 -12.25
C THR A 141 -2.00 -1.25 -11.68
N THR A 142 -2.30 -1.78 -10.50
CA THR A 142 -3.47 -1.35 -9.70
C THR A 142 -3.20 -0.10 -8.88
N LEU A 143 -1.97 0.42 -8.89
CA LEU A 143 -1.64 1.64 -8.19
C LEU A 143 -2.34 2.84 -8.84
N PRO A 144 -2.65 3.89 -8.06
CA PRO A 144 -3.42 5.00 -8.60
C PRO A 144 -2.70 5.78 -9.72
N GLY A 145 -3.48 6.36 -10.62
CA GLY A 145 -3.01 7.28 -11.66
C GLY A 145 -2.66 8.68 -11.14
N TRP A 146 -2.30 9.56 -12.08
CA TRP A 146 -2.04 10.96 -11.78
C TRP A 146 -3.31 11.72 -11.37
N PHE A 147 -4.44 11.33 -11.94
CA PHE A 147 -5.74 11.94 -11.72
C PHE A 147 -6.63 11.02 -10.88
N ASP A 148 -7.56 11.64 -10.15
CA ASP A 148 -8.74 10.95 -9.62
C ASP A 148 -9.84 10.98 -10.66
N LEU A 149 -10.44 9.82 -10.90
CA LEU A 149 -11.55 9.63 -11.82
C LEU A 149 -12.78 9.35 -10.95
N ALA A 150 -13.67 10.34 -10.82
CA ALA A 150 -14.85 10.22 -9.97
C ALA A 150 -16.03 11.00 -10.54
N GLY A 151 -17.16 10.33 -10.69
CA GLY A 151 -18.38 10.92 -11.25
C GLY A 151 -18.17 11.42 -12.68
N GLY A 152 -17.36 10.72 -13.48
CA GLY A 152 -17.01 11.11 -14.85
C GLY A 152 -16.11 12.33 -15.00
N LEU A 153 -15.68 12.95 -13.90
CA LEU A 153 -14.74 14.08 -13.89
C LEU A 153 -13.29 13.58 -13.81
N VAL A 154 -12.37 14.39 -14.33
CA VAL A 154 -10.92 14.16 -14.23
C VAL A 154 -10.34 15.19 -13.27
N LEU A 155 -10.10 14.78 -12.03
CA LEU A 155 -9.71 15.68 -10.95
C LEU A 155 -8.22 15.54 -10.64
N HIS A 156 -7.58 16.68 -10.34
CA HIS A 156 -6.24 16.64 -9.76
C HIS A 156 -6.31 16.13 -8.33
N ARG A 157 -5.41 15.21 -8.00
CA ARG A 157 -5.12 14.89 -6.61
C ARG A 157 -4.54 16.10 -5.88
N ALA A 158 -4.66 16.13 -4.56
CA ALA A 158 -4.09 17.16 -3.71
C ALA A 158 -2.76 16.70 -3.09
N GLY A 159 -1.91 17.65 -2.73
CA GLY A 159 -0.67 17.38 -1.99
C GLY A 159 0.52 16.93 -2.85
N LEU A 160 1.50 16.32 -2.19
CA LEU A 160 2.70 15.78 -2.82
C LEU A 160 2.36 14.55 -3.67
N VAL A 161 3.04 14.39 -4.79
CA VAL A 161 2.90 13.21 -5.67
C VAL A 161 3.61 12.04 -5.01
N THR A 162 2.83 11.20 -4.32
CA THR A 162 3.33 10.01 -3.66
C THR A 162 2.75 8.73 -4.24
N LEU A 163 3.58 7.69 -4.27
CA LEU A 163 3.21 6.31 -4.58
C LEU A 163 3.52 5.43 -3.37
N PRO A 164 2.62 4.52 -2.96
CA PRO A 164 2.90 3.63 -1.85
C PRO A 164 3.96 2.59 -2.26
N LEU A 165 4.91 2.32 -1.36
CA LEU A 165 5.86 1.21 -1.47
C LEU A 165 5.62 0.20 -0.34
N PRO A 166 6.03 -1.06 -0.49
CA PRO A 166 6.03 -2.00 0.63
C PRO A 166 6.90 -1.47 1.78
N GLY A 167 6.26 -1.09 2.90
CA GLY A 167 6.95 -0.51 4.06
C GLY A 167 7.51 0.91 3.86
N GLY A 168 7.01 1.67 2.87
CA GLY A 168 7.55 3.00 2.58
C GLY A 168 6.75 3.81 1.56
N LEU A 169 7.41 4.76 0.91
CA LEU A 169 6.78 5.63 -0.09
C LEU A 169 7.77 6.12 -1.16
N GLU A 170 7.25 6.45 -2.32
CA GLU A 170 7.99 7.10 -3.41
C GLU A 170 7.43 8.49 -3.65
N PHE A 171 8.30 9.48 -3.78
CA PHE A 171 7.95 10.80 -4.30
C PHE A 171 8.23 10.82 -5.81
N ALA A 172 7.16 10.70 -6.60
CA ALA A 172 7.24 10.68 -8.05
C ALA A 172 7.20 12.09 -8.64
N ASN A 173 7.52 12.21 -9.93
CA ASN A 173 7.36 13.44 -10.70
C ASN A 173 6.45 13.19 -11.89
N ARG A 174 5.95 14.26 -12.51
CA ARG A 174 5.12 14.12 -13.69
C ARG A 174 5.82 13.38 -14.83
N ASP A 175 7.07 13.75 -15.08
CA ASP A 175 7.85 13.29 -16.24
C ASP A 175 8.11 11.77 -16.24
N ASP A 176 8.14 11.14 -15.05
CA ASP A 176 8.45 9.73 -14.87
C ASP A 176 7.36 8.94 -14.14
N PHE A 177 6.18 9.53 -13.90
CA PHE A 177 5.15 8.97 -13.02
C PHE A 177 4.75 7.54 -13.40
N VAL A 178 4.45 7.27 -14.68
CA VAL A 178 3.98 5.95 -15.14
C VAL A 178 5.07 4.89 -14.94
N LEU A 179 6.32 5.23 -15.23
CA LEU A 179 7.47 4.35 -15.02
C LEU A 179 7.70 4.09 -13.52
N ARG A 180 7.64 5.13 -12.69
CA ARG A 180 7.78 5.01 -11.22
C ARG A 180 6.66 4.19 -10.61
N ARG A 181 5.42 4.41 -11.00
CA ARG A 181 4.25 3.62 -10.58
C ARG A 181 4.43 2.14 -10.91
N ALA A 182 4.87 1.82 -12.13
CA ALA A 182 5.18 0.45 -12.51
C ALA A 182 6.30 -0.15 -11.64
N ALA A 183 7.38 0.60 -11.41
CA ALA A 183 8.50 0.15 -10.59
C ALA A 183 8.09 -0.06 -9.12
N ALA A 184 7.32 0.86 -8.53
CA ALA A 184 6.74 0.76 -7.19
C ALA A 184 5.89 -0.50 -7.01
N SER A 185 5.05 -0.83 -7.99
CA SER A 185 4.21 -2.03 -7.95
C SER A 185 5.00 -3.35 -8.02
N ARG A 186 6.21 -3.31 -8.58
CA ARG A 186 7.09 -4.47 -8.75
C ARG A 186 8.05 -4.64 -7.59
N LEU A 187 8.27 -3.61 -6.78
CA LEU A 187 9.07 -3.72 -5.58
C LEU A 187 8.37 -4.69 -4.63
N GLY A 188 9.06 -5.75 -4.24
CA GLY A 188 8.57 -6.71 -3.26
C GLY A 188 8.81 -6.21 -1.83
N LEU A 189 8.23 -6.91 -0.87
CA LEU A 189 8.53 -6.68 0.54
C LEU A 189 10.03 -6.88 0.79
N GLY A 190 10.67 -5.86 1.37
CA GLY A 190 12.05 -5.91 1.86
C GLY A 190 12.11 -6.29 3.34
N HIS A 191 13.23 -5.96 4.00
CA HIS A 191 13.37 -6.18 5.43
C HIS A 191 12.35 -5.33 6.23
N PRO A 192 11.63 -5.91 7.23
CA PRO A 192 10.55 -5.22 7.93
C PRO A 192 11.01 -3.98 8.71
N ASP A 193 12.24 -3.95 9.22
CA ASP A 193 12.79 -2.78 9.91
C ASP A 193 13.44 -1.74 8.98
N LEU A 194 13.33 -1.92 7.66
CA LEU A 194 13.97 -1.06 6.66
C LEU A 194 12.92 -0.33 5.83
N VAL A 195 12.70 0.95 6.14
CA VAL A 195 11.76 1.80 5.39
C VAL A 195 12.38 2.19 4.05
N THR A 196 11.70 1.97 2.93
CA THR A 196 12.19 2.41 1.61
C THR A 196 11.56 3.75 1.22
N VAL A 197 12.39 4.74 0.88
CA VAL A 197 11.96 6.03 0.35
C VAL A 197 12.58 6.28 -1.02
N ALA A 198 11.77 6.43 -2.06
CA ALA A 198 12.26 6.78 -3.39
C ALA A 198 12.16 8.29 -3.64
N LEU A 199 13.26 8.87 -4.12
CA LEU A 199 13.40 10.31 -4.34
C LEU A 199 14.14 10.55 -5.67
N ALA A 200 13.61 11.47 -6.47
CA ALA A 200 14.37 12.05 -7.57
C ALA A 200 15.32 13.13 -7.06
N THR A 201 16.44 13.30 -7.76
CA THR A 201 17.48 14.29 -7.41
C THR A 201 17.58 15.35 -8.49
N ARG A 202 17.80 16.61 -8.11
CA ARG A 202 18.02 17.72 -9.05
C ARG A 202 18.88 18.80 -8.43
N GLY A 203 19.91 19.27 -9.14
CA GLY A 203 20.74 20.40 -8.71
C GLY A 203 21.53 20.13 -7.41
N GLY A 204 21.82 18.86 -7.11
CA GLY A 204 22.46 18.45 -5.85
C GLY A 204 21.56 18.49 -4.60
N GLY A 205 20.24 18.37 -4.75
CA GLY A 205 19.32 18.05 -3.65
C GLY A 205 18.17 17.17 -4.12
N PHE A 206 17.11 17.04 -3.32
CA PHE A 206 15.95 16.22 -3.67
C PHE A 206 14.91 17.02 -4.46
N ARG A 207 14.00 16.32 -5.15
CA ARG A 207 12.84 16.90 -5.85
C ARG A 207 11.56 16.37 -5.21
N LEU A 208 10.67 17.27 -4.81
CA LEU A 208 9.33 16.96 -4.32
C LEU A 208 8.31 17.70 -5.19
N THR A 209 7.42 16.98 -5.86
CA THR A 209 6.40 17.59 -6.73
C THR A 209 5.01 17.47 -6.11
N THR A 210 4.12 18.37 -6.52
CA THR A 210 2.70 18.34 -6.18
C THR A 210 1.87 18.01 -7.41
N TYR A 211 0.70 17.40 -7.22
CA TYR A 211 -0.20 17.03 -8.32
C TYR A 211 -0.76 18.23 -9.10
N ARG A 212 -0.75 19.41 -8.48
CA ARG A 212 -0.95 20.71 -9.14
C ARG A 212 0.40 21.32 -9.46
N VAL A 213 0.58 21.73 -10.72
CA VAL A 213 1.74 22.53 -11.10
C VAL A 213 1.33 23.99 -10.87
N ASP A 214 2.17 24.77 -10.18
CA ASP A 214 1.88 26.20 -10.07
C ASP A 214 1.97 26.83 -11.47
N ARG A 215 1.10 27.82 -11.78
CA ARG A 215 1.06 28.52 -13.08
C ARG A 215 2.39 29.21 -13.43
N THR A 216 3.26 29.38 -12.45
CA THR A 216 4.64 29.87 -12.60
C THR A 216 5.57 28.85 -13.26
N GLY A 217 5.14 27.59 -13.40
CA GLY A 217 5.97 26.47 -13.89
C GLY A 217 7.04 26.02 -12.90
N ASP A 218 7.10 26.65 -11.71
CA ASP A 218 8.09 26.35 -10.69
C ASP A 218 7.58 25.18 -9.84
N GLN A 219 7.68 23.97 -10.39
CA GLN A 219 7.60 22.76 -9.58
C GLN A 219 8.72 22.84 -8.56
N ARG A 220 8.38 23.10 -7.28
CA ARG A 220 9.29 23.29 -6.14
C ARG A 220 10.69 22.78 -6.46
N GLY A 221 11.59 23.72 -6.71
CA GLY A 221 13.00 23.46 -6.97
C GLY A 221 13.66 22.65 -5.85
N ARG A 222 14.95 22.35 -6.04
CA ARG A 222 15.82 21.63 -5.09
C ARG A 222 15.35 21.81 -3.62
N VAL A 223 14.90 20.74 -2.99
CA VAL A 223 14.55 20.73 -1.56
C VAL A 223 15.67 20.13 -0.73
N SER A 224 15.73 20.53 0.55
CA SER A 224 16.74 20.05 1.49
C SER A 224 16.37 18.70 2.11
N GLY A 225 17.34 18.04 2.74
CA GLY A 225 17.08 16.84 3.55
C GLY A 225 16.10 17.06 4.70
N ARG A 226 16.05 18.29 5.24
CA ARG A 226 15.08 18.67 6.30
C ARG A 226 13.65 18.74 5.77
N ASP A 227 13.47 19.25 4.57
CA ASP A 227 12.15 19.34 3.92
C ASP A 227 11.61 17.93 3.62
N VAL A 228 12.48 17.02 3.17
CA VAL A 228 12.13 15.61 3.00
C VAL A 228 11.77 14.96 4.35
N ALA A 229 12.54 15.22 5.41
CA ALA A 229 12.21 14.71 6.75
C ALA A 229 10.83 15.19 7.23
N ALA A 230 10.48 16.45 6.97
CA ALA A 230 9.16 16.98 7.27
C ALA A 230 8.04 16.29 6.46
N ALA A 231 8.28 16.03 5.17
CA ALA A 231 7.36 15.28 4.32
C ALA A 231 7.19 13.82 4.76
N LEU A 232 8.20 13.24 5.42
CA LEU A 232 8.19 11.88 5.97
C LEU A 232 7.66 11.81 7.41
N SER A 233 7.17 12.92 7.99
CA SER A 233 6.77 12.99 9.40
C SER A 233 5.64 12.03 9.81
N SER A 234 4.88 11.50 8.84
CA SER A 234 3.87 10.48 9.06
C SER A 234 4.45 9.06 9.23
N ILE A 235 5.72 8.84 8.87
CA ILE A 235 6.44 7.59 9.03
C ILE A 235 7.29 7.64 10.31
N TYR A 236 7.23 6.58 11.11
CA TYR A 236 8.06 6.46 12.31
C TYR A 236 9.49 6.04 11.92
N LEU A 237 10.41 7.01 11.87
CA LEU A 237 11.79 6.79 11.44
C LEU A 237 12.82 6.86 12.58
N TYR A 238 12.46 7.44 13.73
CA TYR A 238 13.42 7.69 14.80
C TYR A 238 14.02 6.38 15.34
N GLY A 239 15.35 6.26 15.28
CA GLY A 239 16.10 5.07 15.68
C GLY A 239 15.99 3.89 14.72
N GLY A 240 15.31 4.05 13.58
CA GLY A 240 15.16 3.02 12.55
C GLY A 240 16.18 3.14 11.42
N ASP A 241 15.98 2.35 10.38
CA ASP A 241 16.78 2.34 9.16
C ASP A 241 15.93 2.75 7.95
N LEU A 242 16.44 3.67 7.14
CA LEU A 242 15.79 4.19 5.94
C LEU A 242 16.67 3.93 4.72
N ARG A 243 16.15 3.26 3.70
CA ARG A 243 16.83 3.01 2.43
C ARG A 243 16.36 3.98 1.35
N LEU A 244 17.29 4.69 0.73
CA LEU A 244 17.02 5.61 -0.36
C LEU A 244 17.07 4.91 -1.72
N TRP A 245 15.95 4.95 -2.43
CA TRP A 245 15.90 4.61 -3.85
C TRP A 245 16.11 5.88 -4.68
N LEU A 246 17.38 6.20 -4.94
CA LEU A 246 17.80 7.36 -5.72
C LEU A 246 18.90 7.00 -6.73
N ARG A 247 19.12 7.91 -7.67
CA ARG A 247 20.31 7.94 -8.54
C ARG A 247 21.14 9.16 -8.17
N TRP A 248 22.43 8.98 -7.94
CA TRP A 248 23.31 10.12 -7.72
C TRP A 248 23.47 10.96 -9.01
N PRO A 249 23.56 12.30 -8.90
CA PRO A 249 23.86 13.17 -10.03
C PRO A 249 25.16 12.78 -10.74
N ASP A 250 25.27 13.14 -12.02
CA ASP A 250 26.50 12.84 -12.76
C ASP A 250 27.65 13.81 -12.44
N ASP A 251 27.30 15.05 -12.05
CA ASP A 251 28.21 16.12 -11.66
C ASP A 251 28.73 15.92 -10.22
N THR A 252 30.05 15.94 -10.05
CA THR A 252 30.69 15.74 -8.74
C THR A 252 30.30 16.81 -7.73
N GLY A 253 30.11 18.06 -8.16
CA GLY A 253 29.67 19.15 -7.30
C GLY A 253 28.25 18.95 -6.78
N GLU A 254 27.35 18.47 -7.63
CA GLU A 254 26.00 18.07 -7.24
C GLU A 254 25.99 16.85 -6.31
N CYS A 255 26.86 15.86 -6.53
CA CYS A 255 27.02 14.73 -5.61
C CYS A 255 27.41 15.19 -4.20
N THR A 256 28.43 16.03 -4.05
CA THR A 256 28.85 16.55 -2.74
C THR A 256 27.73 17.33 -2.04
N ARG A 257 26.96 18.10 -2.80
CA ARG A 257 25.79 18.82 -2.26
C ARG A 257 24.71 17.84 -1.79
N LEU A 258 24.35 16.86 -2.62
CA LEU A 258 23.33 15.86 -2.28
C LEU A 258 23.75 15.03 -1.07
N GLU A 259 25.04 14.71 -0.94
CA GLU A 259 25.58 14.00 0.22
C GLU A 259 25.35 14.76 1.52
N THR A 260 25.50 16.09 1.49
CA THR A 260 25.17 16.96 2.63
C THR A 260 23.68 16.90 2.96
N GLU A 261 22.80 16.85 1.95
CA GLU A 261 21.35 16.74 2.16
C GLU A 261 20.94 15.36 2.71
N VAL A 262 21.58 14.28 2.28
CA VAL A 262 21.34 12.93 2.83
C VAL A 262 21.74 12.86 4.30
N ALA A 263 22.88 13.47 4.67
CA ALA A 263 23.28 13.58 6.07
C ALA A 263 22.29 14.41 6.90
N ALA A 264 21.81 15.53 6.37
CA ALA A 264 20.80 16.36 7.03
C ALA A 264 19.46 15.62 7.20
N LEU A 265 19.09 14.76 6.24
CA LEU A 265 17.92 13.89 6.33
C LEU A 265 18.07 12.88 7.48
N ALA A 266 19.23 12.23 7.60
CA ALA A 266 19.52 11.29 8.69
C ALA A 266 19.44 11.98 10.07
N GLU A 267 20.04 13.16 10.21
CA GLU A 267 19.97 13.96 11.43
C GLU A 267 18.52 14.33 11.78
N SER A 268 17.74 14.78 10.81
CA SER A 268 16.38 15.30 11.04
C SER A 268 15.35 14.21 11.32
N THR A 269 15.52 13.03 10.72
CA THR A 269 14.65 11.87 10.95
C THR A 269 15.05 11.07 12.19
N GLY A 270 16.32 11.18 12.62
CA GLY A 270 16.90 10.33 13.65
C GLY A 270 17.08 8.87 13.19
N ALA A 271 17.00 8.59 11.89
CA ALA A 271 17.20 7.27 11.29
C ALA A 271 18.61 7.14 10.71
N THR A 272 19.13 5.91 10.65
CA THR A 272 20.27 5.62 9.77
C THR A 272 19.78 5.59 8.33
N VAL A 273 20.28 6.50 7.50
CA VAL A 273 19.90 6.60 6.10
C VAL A 273 20.93 5.87 5.24
N TRP A 274 20.47 4.90 4.48
CA TRP A 274 21.25 4.09 3.56
C TRP A 274 21.04 4.59 2.14
N ALA A 275 22.12 4.98 1.46
CA ALA A 275 22.11 5.33 0.05
C ALA A 275 23.16 4.52 -0.70
N PRO A 276 23.04 4.31 -2.02
CA PRO A 276 24.16 3.81 -2.83
C PRO A 276 25.40 4.68 -2.61
N GLU A 277 26.59 4.14 -2.81
CA GLU A 277 27.81 4.96 -2.82
C GLU A 277 27.71 6.14 -3.81
N PRO A 278 28.28 7.33 -3.50
CA PRO A 278 28.23 8.49 -4.38
C PRO A 278 28.68 8.17 -5.81
N GLY A 279 27.86 8.54 -6.79
CA GLY A 279 28.04 8.21 -8.21
C GLY A 279 27.36 6.92 -8.67
N GLY A 280 26.82 6.13 -7.74
CA GLY A 280 25.97 4.97 -8.02
C GLY A 280 24.47 5.30 -8.11
N GLN A 281 23.65 4.25 -8.11
CA GLN A 281 22.19 4.33 -8.11
C GLN A 281 21.58 3.09 -7.49
N ALA A 282 20.38 3.22 -6.93
CA ALA A 282 19.57 2.09 -6.50
C ALA A 282 18.71 1.63 -7.68
N VAL A 283 18.82 0.35 -8.04
CA VAL A 283 18.06 -0.27 -9.14
C VAL A 283 17.21 -1.42 -8.61
N LEU A 284 16.02 -1.59 -9.17
CA LEU A 284 15.15 -2.72 -8.87
C LEU A 284 15.65 -3.98 -9.61
N LEU A 285 16.02 -5.02 -8.86
CA LEU A 285 16.36 -6.33 -9.40
C LEU A 285 15.10 -7.10 -9.77
N ARG A 286 15.05 -7.64 -11.00
CA ARG A 286 13.86 -8.33 -11.51
C ARG A 286 13.51 -9.60 -10.74
N GLY A 287 14.51 -10.46 -10.49
CA GLY A 287 14.31 -11.76 -9.83
C GLY A 287 13.90 -11.58 -8.37
N SER A 288 14.77 -10.96 -7.58
CA SER A 288 14.51 -10.77 -6.15
C SER A 288 13.50 -9.67 -5.87
N ARG A 289 13.04 -8.87 -6.84
CA ARG A 289 12.15 -7.71 -6.66
C ARG A 289 12.58 -6.80 -5.51
N ASP A 290 13.89 -6.56 -5.38
CA ASP A 290 14.46 -5.73 -4.30
C ASP A 290 15.48 -4.74 -4.89
N LEU A 291 15.88 -3.76 -4.10
CA LEU A 291 16.80 -2.71 -4.53
C LEU A 291 18.26 -3.11 -4.34
N ALA A 292 19.05 -2.92 -5.38
CA ALA A 292 20.50 -3.06 -5.36
C ALA A 292 21.21 -1.75 -5.65
N ALA A 293 22.31 -1.49 -4.95
CA ALA A 293 23.23 -0.40 -5.25
C ALA A 293 24.15 -0.81 -6.41
N ARG A 294 24.08 -0.05 -7.51
CA ARG A 294 24.84 -0.29 -8.74
C ARG A 294 25.61 0.95 -9.17
N GLY A 295 26.80 0.72 -9.73
CA GLY A 295 27.56 1.73 -10.47
C GLY A 295 26.91 2.08 -11.80
N ARG A 296 27.49 3.06 -12.52
CA ARG A 296 27.01 3.47 -13.85
C ARG A 296 27.18 2.38 -14.91
N ASP A 297 28.20 1.56 -14.76
CA ASP A 297 28.52 0.39 -15.58
C ASP A 297 27.73 -0.86 -15.18
N GLY A 298 26.86 -0.77 -14.17
CA GLY A 298 26.06 -1.87 -13.65
C GLY A 298 26.79 -2.79 -12.67
N THR A 299 28.04 -2.50 -12.31
CA THR A 299 28.73 -3.26 -11.26
C THR A 299 28.06 -3.05 -9.91
N VAL A 300 28.18 -4.03 -9.03
CA VAL A 300 27.74 -3.88 -7.63
C VAL A 300 28.63 -2.85 -6.94
N VAL A 301 28.01 -1.91 -6.23
CA VAL A 301 28.68 -0.95 -5.33
C VAL A 301 28.07 -1.03 -3.94
N GLY A 302 28.70 -0.43 -2.95
CA GLY A 302 28.23 -0.47 -1.57
C GLY A 302 26.97 0.37 -1.33
N TRP A 303 26.20 -0.01 -0.31
CA TRP A 303 25.32 0.89 0.42
C TRP A 303 26.11 1.60 1.52
N ARG A 304 26.00 2.92 1.56
CA ARG A 304 26.65 3.78 2.54
C ARG A 304 25.64 4.25 3.59
N ALA A 305 25.98 4.04 4.86
CA ALA A 305 25.21 4.53 6.00
C ALA A 305 25.55 5.99 6.34
N TYR A 306 24.51 6.81 6.44
CA TYR A 306 24.52 8.18 6.98
C TYR A 306 23.81 8.14 8.32
N ARG A 307 24.54 8.38 9.41
CA ARG A 307 24.03 8.19 10.77
C ARG A 307 23.68 9.52 11.43
N PRO A 308 22.61 9.57 12.23
CA PRO A 308 22.37 10.69 13.14
C PRO A 308 23.48 10.77 14.20
N PRO A 309 23.74 11.95 14.78
CA PRO A 309 24.64 12.09 15.92
C PRO A 309 24.27 11.10 17.05
N HIS A 310 25.28 10.50 17.70
CA HIS A 310 25.15 9.57 18.83
C HIS A 310 24.58 8.17 18.55
N THR A 311 24.38 7.81 17.29
CA THR A 311 24.02 6.43 16.92
C THR A 311 25.23 5.51 17.09
N PRO A 312 25.07 4.26 17.59
CA PRO A 312 26.16 3.30 17.67
C PRO A 312 26.85 3.10 16.31
N GLU A 313 28.17 2.87 16.32
CA GLU A 313 28.94 2.69 15.08
C GLU A 313 28.61 1.38 14.34
N GLN A 314 27.98 0.42 15.01
CA GLN A 314 27.74 -0.90 14.41
C GLN A 314 26.52 -0.90 13.50
N ASP A 315 26.77 -1.10 12.21
CA ASP A 315 25.71 -1.28 11.22
C ASP A 315 24.97 -2.59 11.38
N ARG A 316 23.64 -2.50 11.29
CA ARG A 316 22.69 -3.62 11.27
C ARG A 316 22.62 -4.29 9.89
N PHE A 317 22.90 -3.53 8.84
CA PHE A 317 22.80 -3.98 7.46
C PHE A 317 24.15 -3.90 6.75
N GLU A 318 24.32 -4.70 5.70
CA GLU A 318 25.47 -4.70 4.82
C GLU A 318 25.05 -4.92 3.36
N THR A 319 25.97 -4.71 2.43
CA THR A 319 25.73 -4.95 1.00
C THR A 319 26.06 -6.39 0.66
N ASP A 320 25.12 -7.12 0.07
CA ASP A 320 25.37 -8.49 -0.41
C ASP A 320 25.99 -8.55 -1.82
N LEU A 321 26.22 -9.76 -2.33
CA LEU A 321 26.80 -10.00 -3.66
C LEU A 321 25.90 -9.54 -4.82
N ASP A 322 24.60 -9.37 -4.58
CA ASP A 322 23.65 -8.81 -5.55
C ASP A 322 23.58 -7.27 -5.46
N GLY A 323 24.29 -6.67 -4.51
CA GLY A 323 24.28 -5.25 -4.21
C GLY A 323 23.11 -4.82 -3.35
N ARG A 324 22.37 -5.73 -2.73
CA ARG A 324 21.20 -5.43 -1.90
C ARG A 324 21.61 -5.10 -0.48
N LEU A 325 20.75 -4.35 0.22
CA LEU A 325 20.94 -4.05 1.63
C LEU A 325 20.28 -5.13 2.48
N VAL A 326 21.09 -5.97 3.12
CA VAL A 326 20.64 -7.17 3.85
C VAL A 326 21.15 -7.14 5.30
N PRO A 327 20.52 -7.88 6.23
CA PRO A 327 21.03 -7.99 7.59
C PRO A 327 22.47 -8.48 7.63
N ARG A 328 23.24 -7.86 8.52
CA ARG A 328 24.64 -8.20 8.71
C ARG A 328 24.83 -9.64 9.19
N GLY A 329 25.85 -10.30 8.65
CA GLY A 329 26.20 -11.68 9.01
C GLY A 329 25.59 -12.74 8.10
N GLY A 330 25.01 -12.28 6.99
CA GLY A 330 24.55 -13.11 5.87
C GLY A 330 23.41 -14.07 6.18
N PRO A 331 22.95 -14.79 5.15
CA PRO A 331 21.94 -15.83 5.31
C PRO A 331 22.48 -17.01 6.12
N LYS A 332 21.62 -17.65 6.89
CA LYS A 332 21.92 -18.88 7.63
C LYS A 332 21.47 -20.06 6.80
N VAL A 333 22.43 -20.87 6.36
CA VAL A 333 22.17 -22.11 5.61
C VAL A 333 22.90 -23.26 6.29
N THR A 334 22.32 -24.46 6.20
CA THR A 334 22.94 -25.71 6.64
C THR A 334 22.76 -26.79 5.58
N ALA A 335 23.38 -27.95 5.78
CA ALA A 335 23.20 -29.13 4.95
C ALA A 335 22.82 -30.32 5.84
N VAL A 336 21.87 -31.14 5.39
CA VAL A 336 21.39 -32.32 6.11
C VAL A 336 21.14 -33.44 5.11
N GLY A 337 21.76 -34.60 5.33
CA GLY A 337 21.69 -35.73 4.40
C GLY A 337 22.13 -35.32 2.99
N GLY A 338 21.32 -35.63 1.98
CA GLY A 338 21.53 -35.24 0.59
C GLY A 338 21.06 -33.83 0.22
N VAL A 339 20.50 -33.05 1.15
CA VAL A 339 20.06 -31.67 0.92
C VAL A 339 21.22 -30.73 1.19
N SER A 340 21.75 -30.12 0.13
CA SER A 340 23.00 -29.37 0.17
C SER A 340 22.81 -27.89 0.56
N LEU A 341 21.59 -27.38 0.44
CA LEU A 341 21.26 -26.01 0.84
C LEU A 341 19.90 -25.99 1.52
N LEU A 342 19.92 -25.84 2.85
CA LEU A 342 18.74 -25.90 3.69
C LEU A 342 18.55 -24.57 4.42
N ASN A 343 17.42 -23.91 4.14
CA ASN A 343 16.99 -22.64 4.70
C ASN A 343 15.51 -22.72 5.13
N VAL A 344 15.24 -23.64 6.05
CA VAL A 344 13.92 -23.79 6.70
C VAL A 344 13.92 -23.11 8.06
N GLY A 345 12.72 -22.70 8.49
CA GLY A 345 12.47 -21.91 9.68
C GLY A 345 12.88 -22.57 11.00
N ARG A 346 11.98 -22.65 11.98
CA ARG A 346 12.32 -23.13 13.34
C ARG A 346 12.38 -24.66 13.47
N ALA A 347 12.47 -25.39 12.36
CA ALA A 347 12.59 -26.85 12.41
C ALA A 347 13.83 -27.23 13.23
N SER A 348 13.66 -28.16 14.15
CA SER A 348 14.77 -28.69 14.94
C SER A 348 15.70 -29.54 14.06
N GLU A 349 16.97 -29.67 14.46
CA GLU A 349 17.93 -30.52 13.75
C GLU A 349 17.43 -31.97 13.62
N ASP A 350 16.75 -32.49 14.65
CA ASP A 350 16.15 -33.82 14.66
C ASP A 350 15.01 -33.96 13.62
N GLU A 351 14.13 -32.95 13.49
CA GLU A 351 13.07 -32.95 12.47
C GLU A 351 13.65 -32.92 11.05
N LEU A 352 14.76 -32.20 10.86
CA LEU A 352 15.45 -32.13 9.58
C LEU A 352 16.16 -33.45 9.26
N LEU A 353 16.77 -34.09 10.26
CA LEU A 353 17.41 -35.40 10.11
C LEU A 353 16.37 -36.50 9.82
N ASP A 354 15.23 -36.48 10.49
CA ASP A 354 14.12 -37.40 10.22
C ASP A 354 13.61 -37.23 8.78
N ARG A 355 13.46 -35.97 8.33
CA ARG A 355 12.93 -35.67 7.01
C ARG A 355 13.92 -35.91 5.87
N TYR A 356 15.21 -35.60 6.07
CA TYR A 356 16.20 -35.54 4.98
C TYR A 356 17.41 -36.47 5.17
N GLY A 357 17.55 -37.13 6.32
CA GLY A 357 18.74 -37.92 6.65
C GLY A 357 19.00 -39.09 5.70
N GLU A 358 17.94 -39.70 5.15
CA GLU A 358 18.05 -40.80 4.18
C GLU A 358 18.10 -40.31 2.73
N LEU A 359 17.86 -39.03 2.48
CA LEU A 359 17.73 -38.50 1.13
C LEU A 359 19.09 -38.39 0.46
N SER A 360 19.16 -38.76 -0.82
CA SER A 360 20.34 -38.67 -1.68
C SER A 360 19.94 -38.00 -3.00
N ALA A 361 20.83 -37.17 -3.54
CA ALA A 361 20.61 -36.54 -4.84
C ALA A 361 20.91 -37.52 -5.98
N GLU A 362 20.10 -37.48 -7.04
CA GLU A 362 20.43 -38.15 -8.30
C GLU A 362 21.69 -37.53 -8.94
N PRO A 363 22.56 -38.30 -9.61
CA PRO A 363 23.73 -37.74 -10.28
C PRO A 363 23.37 -36.64 -11.28
N GLY A 364 23.94 -35.45 -11.11
CA GLY A 364 23.64 -34.27 -11.92
C GLY A 364 22.48 -33.40 -11.42
N MET A 365 21.94 -33.73 -10.24
CA MET A 365 20.95 -32.93 -9.50
C MET A 365 21.52 -32.52 -8.15
N MET A 366 21.14 -31.34 -7.66
CA MET A 366 21.37 -30.87 -6.30
C MET A 366 20.03 -30.58 -5.64
N LEU A 367 19.85 -31.08 -4.42
CA LEU A 367 18.62 -30.90 -3.66
C LEU A 367 18.72 -29.63 -2.79
N ILE A 368 17.71 -28.77 -2.88
CA ILE A 368 17.62 -27.54 -2.09
C ILE A 368 16.25 -27.43 -1.42
N ASP A 369 16.22 -26.85 -0.23
CA ASP A 369 14.98 -26.53 0.49
C ASP A 369 15.06 -25.13 1.08
N LEU A 370 14.31 -24.19 0.50
CA LEU A 370 14.36 -22.76 0.80
C LEU A 370 12.96 -22.24 1.09
N THR A 371 12.82 -21.31 2.04
CA THR A 371 11.52 -20.71 2.36
C THR A 371 10.91 -19.99 1.15
N VAL A 372 9.59 -20.08 0.96
CA VAL A 372 8.83 -19.35 -0.07
C VAL A 372 8.06 -18.21 0.60
N LEU A 373 8.27 -16.96 0.15
CA LEU A 373 7.56 -15.78 0.64
C LEU A 373 6.08 -15.79 0.24
N ASP A 374 5.30 -14.91 0.84
CA ASP A 374 3.86 -14.76 0.54
C ASP A 374 3.56 -14.42 -0.92
N ASP A 375 4.50 -13.76 -1.61
CA ASP A 375 4.39 -13.46 -3.05
C ASP A 375 5.02 -14.54 -3.94
N GLY A 376 5.37 -15.69 -3.39
CA GLY A 376 5.90 -16.84 -4.11
C GLY A 376 7.42 -16.82 -4.34
N ARG A 377 8.13 -15.73 -4.04
CA ARG A 377 9.60 -15.72 -4.24
C ARG A 377 10.30 -16.67 -3.26
N LEU A 378 11.30 -17.42 -3.73
CA LEU A 378 12.27 -18.08 -2.85
C LEU A 378 13.02 -17.08 -1.98
N ALA A 379 13.25 -17.42 -0.73
CA ALA A 379 13.90 -16.58 0.26
C ALA A 379 14.93 -17.32 1.11
N LEU A 380 15.85 -16.52 1.64
CA LEU A 380 16.88 -16.91 2.57
C LEU A 380 16.59 -16.24 3.92
N ARG A 381 16.66 -17.03 4.99
CA ARG A 381 16.62 -16.59 6.38
C ARG A 381 17.96 -16.02 6.82
N TYR A 382 17.91 -14.90 7.53
CA TYR A 382 19.07 -14.21 8.10
C TYR A 382 19.17 -14.43 9.61
N GLY A 383 20.30 -14.00 10.19
CA GLY A 383 20.61 -14.21 11.62
C GLY A 383 19.61 -13.55 12.58
N ASP A 384 18.92 -12.49 12.16
CA ASP A 384 17.86 -11.83 12.91
C ASP A 384 16.49 -12.53 12.78
N GLY A 385 16.42 -13.60 12.00
CA GLY A 385 15.20 -14.37 11.75
C GLY A 385 14.35 -13.88 10.59
N THR A 386 14.73 -12.79 9.93
CA THR A 386 14.00 -12.29 8.74
C THR A 386 14.27 -13.15 7.52
N HIS A 387 13.31 -13.15 6.59
CA HIS A 387 13.42 -13.83 5.30
C HIS A 387 13.43 -12.80 4.19
N LEU A 388 14.48 -12.80 3.36
CA LEU A 388 14.57 -11.94 2.18
C LEU A 388 14.64 -12.80 0.94
N ALA A 389 14.04 -12.35 -0.16
CA ALA A 389 14.09 -13.06 -1.42
C ALA A 389 15.56 -13.42 -1.78
N ALA A 390 15.80 -14.58 -2.37
CA ALA A 390 17.13 -14.95 -2.82
C ALA A 390 17.52 -14.11 -4.05
N GLY A 391 18.71 -13.50 -4.01
CA GLY A 391 19.31 -12.90 -5.20
C GLY A 391 20.17 -13.94 -5.92
N THR A 392 20.38 -13.76 -7.22
CA THR A 392 21.05 -14.77 -8.06
C THR A 392 22.51 -14.95 -7.69
N ALA A 393 23.27 -13.86 -7.52
CA ALA A 393 24.69 -13.93 -7.19
C ALA A 393 24.90 -14.48 -5.78
N GLY A 394 24.08 -14.06 -4.82
CA GLY A 394 24.05 -14.62 -3.47
C GLY A 394 23.71 -16.11 -3.46
N LEU A 395 22.66 -16.53 -4.17
CA LEU A 395 22.27 -17.94 -4.26
C LEU A 395 23.37 -18.78 -4.93
N ARG A 396 23.94 -18.30 -6.05
CA ARG A 396 25.07 -18.95 -6.73
C ARG A 396 26.23 -19.17 -5.76
N SER A 397 26.65 -18.14 -5.03
CA SER A 397 27.76 -18.24 -4.08
C SER A 397 27.47 -19.24 -2.96
N LEU A 398 26.22 -19.33 -2.48
CA LEU A 398 25.82 -20.31 -1.49
C LEU A 398 25.85 -21.74 -2.05
N LEU A 399 25.34 -21.93 -3.26
CA LEU A 399 25.36 -23.23 -3.94
C LEU A 399 26.80 -23.70 -4.17
N GLU A 400 27.66 -22.84 -4.71
CA GLU A 400 29.09 -23.13 -4.94
C GLU A 400 29.82 -23.43 -3.62
N GLY A 401 29.51 -22.68 -2.55
CA GLY A 401 30.01 -22.94 -1.20
C GLY A 401 29.59 -24.30 -0.63
N SER A 402 28.42 -24.81 -1.04
CA SER A 402 27.93 -26.15 -0.73
C SER A 402 28.45 -27.24 -1.69
N GLY A 403 29.35 -26.90 -2.62
CA GLY A 403 29.96 -27.86 -3.55
C GLY A 403 29.22 -28.06 -4.87
N TRP A 404 28.27 -27.18 -5.22
CA TRP A 404 27.59 -27.17 -6.51
C TRP A 404 28.57 -26.94 -7.67
N LYS A 405 28.45 -27.77 -8.71
CA LYS A 405 29.24 -27.79 -9.95
C LYS A 405 28.35 -27.59 -11.17
N SER A 406 27.34 -26.74 -11.04
CA SER A 406 26.34 -26.48 -12.09
C SER A 406 25.42 -27.66 -12.39
N GLU A 407 25.14 -28.49 -11.38
CA GLU A 407 24.04 -29.46 -11.43
C GLU A 407 22.68 -28.75 -11.55
N ASP A 408 21.68 -29.48 -12.04
CA ASP A 408 20.30 -29.00 -12.00
C ASP A 408 19.79 -28.94 -10.55
N LEU A 409 18.79 -28.10 -10.29
CA LEU A 409 18.29 -27.87 -8.93
C LEU A 409 16.91 -28.51 -8.76
N GLN A 410 16.73 -29.27 -7.68
CA GLN A 410 15.43 -29.80 -7.26
C GLN A 410 15.02 -29.16 -5.94
N LEU A 411 14.00 -28.31 -6.00
CA LEU A 411 13.43 -27.59 -4.87
C LEU A 411 12.40 -28.47 -4.14
N LEU A 412 12.72 -28.84 -2.90
CA LEU A 412 11.89 -29.73 -2.08
C LEU A 412 10.77 -29.02 -1.33
N THR A 413 10.72 -27.69 -1.40
CA THR A 413 9.80 -26.86 -0.63
C THR A 413 8.36 -26.96 -1.17
N PRO A 414 7.38 -27.33 -0.32
CA PRO A 414 5.97 -27.29 -0.69
C PRO A 414 5.48 -25.88 -1.01
N VAL A 415 4.54 -25.76 -1.95
CA VAL A 415 4.05 -24.48 -2.46
C VAL A 415 2.53 -24.51 -2.50
N THR A 416 1.88 -23.47 -1.97
CA THR A 416 0.42 -23.36 -2.06
C THR A 416 0.00 -22.85 -3.46
N PRO A 417 -1.25 -23.09 -3.89
CA PRO A 417 -1.77 -22.58 -5.17
C PRO A 417 -1.59 -21.07 -5.34
N GLU A 418 -1.77 -20.29 -4.28
CA GLU A 418 -1.70 -18.82 -4.29
C GLU A 418 -0.28 -18.31 -4.57
N ARG A 419 0.73 -19.08 -4.18
CA ARG A 419 2.16 -18.72 -4.31
C ARG A 419 2.80 -19.27 -5.59
N ALA A 420 2.12 -20.17 -6.29
CA ALA A 420 2.68 -20.93 -7.40
C ALA A 420 3.14 -20.06 -8.59
N ASP A 421 2.35 -19.05 -8.94
CA ASP A 421 2.67 -18.17 -10.08
C ASP A 421 3.87 -17.28 -9.79
N GLY A 422 3.92 -16.69 -8.59
CA GLY A 422 5.06 -15.89 -8.14
C GLY A 422 6.34 -16.72 -8.02
N LEU A 423 6.25 -17.96 -7.55
CA LEU A 423 7.38 -18.89 -7.53
C LEU A 423 7.87 -19.20 -8.92
N ARG A 424 6.98 -19.56 -9.85
CA ARG A 424 7.36 -19.87 -11.23
C ARG A 424 8.07 -18.69 -11.90
N GLU A 425 7.54 -17.48 -11.72
CA GLU A 425 8.17 -16.27 -12.25
C GLU A 425 9.59 -16.07 -11.69
N HIS A 426 9.76 -16.21 -10.36
CA HIS A 426 11.07 -16.06 -9.73
C HIS A 426 12.05 -17.15 -10.18
N LEU A 427 11.61 -18.42 -10.19
CA LEU A 427 12.44 -19.54 -10.64
C LEU A 427 12.84 -19.42 -12.12
N THR A 428 11.98 -18.86 -12.97
CA THR A 428 12.31 -18.61 -14.40
C THR A 428 13.49 -17.64 -14.52
N VAL A 429 13.52 -16.59 -13.69
CA VAL A 429 14.66 -15.65 -13.65
C VAL A 429 15.92 -16.35 -13.15
N LEU A 430 15.82 -17.14 -12.07
CA LEU A 430 16.95 -17.89 -11.52
C LEU A 430 17.50 -18.93 -12.51
N GLU A 431 16.64 -19.70 -13.20
CA GLU A 431 17.05 -20.67 -14.23
C GLU A 431 17.82 -19.97 -15.37
N ALA A 432 17.31 -18.83 -15.85
CA ALA A 432 17.95 -18.06 -16.91
C ALA A 432 19.34 -17.51 -16.51
N GLU A 433 19.49 -17.02 -15.27
CA GLU A 433 20.74 -16.39 -14.81
C GLU A 433 21.74 -17.41 -14.22
N LEU A 434 21.26 -18.52 -13.66
CA LEU A 434 22.12 -19.61 -13.18
C LEU A 434 22.61 -20.50 -14.33
N GLY A 435 21.80 -20.65 -15.39
CA GLY A 435 22.10 -21.49 -16.53
C GLY A 435 21.82 -22.98 -16.30
N VAL A 436 20.92 -23.32 -15.37
CA VAL A 436 20.57 -24.70 -14.99
C VAL A 436 19.05 -24.87 -14.94
N GLU A 437 18.56 -26.10 -15.10
CA GLU A 437 17.13 -26.40 -14.93
C GLU A 437 16.77 -26.37 -13.45
N ILE A 438 15.67 -25.71 -13.11
CA ILE A 438 15.15 -25.70 -11.74
C ILE A 438 13.78 -26.38 -11.73
N TRP A 439 13.63 -27.38 -10.87
CA TRP A 439 12.43 -28.19 -10.72
C TRP A 439 11.80 -27.94 -9.36
N SER A 440 10.49 -27.66 -9.33
CA SER A 440 9.70 -27.46 -8.12
C SER A 440 8.51 -28.42 -8.07
N LEU A 441 7.88 -28.52 -6.90
CA LEU A 441 6.66 -29.30 -6.71
C LEU A 441 5.46 -28.64 -7.40
N SER A 442 4.50 -29.45 -7.83
CA SER A 442 3.16 -28.94 -8.17
C SER A 442 2.50 -28.29 -6.94
N PRO A 443 1.62 -27.29 -7.12
CA PRO A 443 0.96 -26.66 -5.98
C PRO A 443 0.16 -27.67 -5.15
N GLY A 444 0.30 -27.62 -3.83
CA GLY A 444 -0.29 -28.59 -2.89
C GLY A 444 0.44 -29.93 -2.78
N ALA A 445 1.48 -30.17 -3.58
CA ALA A 445 2.28 -31.38 -3.47
C ALA A 445 3.37 -31.25 -2.39
N GLU A 446 3.77 -32.40 -1.86
CA GLU A 446 4.82 -32.56 -0.86
C GLU A 446 5.88 -33.57 -1.34
N VAL A 447 7.02 -33.59 -0.67
CA VAL A 447 8.07 -34.60 -0.89
C VAL A 447 7.94 -35.70 0.15
N VAL A 448 7.98 -36.94 -0.31
CA VAL A 448 8.27 -38.11 0.53
C VAL A 448 9.60 -38.72 0.11
N VAL A 449 10.38 -39.17 1.09
CA VAL A 449 11.60 -39.94 0.85
C VAL A 449 11.22 -41.40 0.66
N ARG A 450 11.61 -41.99 -0.47
CA ARG A 450 11.47 -43.43 -0.73
C ARG A 450 12.73 -43.91 -1.43
N ASP A 451 13.27 -45.05 -1.00
CA ASP A 451 14.50 -45.63 -1.56
C ASP A 451 15.68 -44.63 -1.60
N GLY A 452 15.72 -43.71 -0.62
CA GLY A 452 16.72 -42.65 -0.54
C GLY A 452 16.57 -41.52 -1.56
N LEU A 453 15.45 -41.43 -2.27
CA LEU A 453 15.20 -40.42 -3.31
C LEU A 453 13.93 -39.60 -3.00
N ALA A 454 13.85 -38.39 -3.57
CA ALA A 454 12.70 -37.51 -3.41
C ALA A 454 11.58 -37.86 -4.39
N ARG A 455 10.40 -38.23 -3.87
CA ARG A 455 9.19 -38.45 -4.65
C ARG A 455 8.15 -37.37 -4.34
N ALA A 456 7.66 -36.69 -5.37
CA ALA A 456 6.55 -35.76 -5.26
C ALA A 456 5.23 -36.54 -5.12
N VAL A 457 4.43 -36.19 -4.11
CA VAL A 457 3.10 -36.74 -3.90
C VAL A 457 2.09 -35.64 -3.60
N ASP A 458 0.82 -35.84 -3.96
CA ASP A 458 -0.28 -34.95 -3.61
C ASP A 458 -0.76 -35.20 -2.17
N GLU A 459 -1.77 -34.43 -1.73
CA GLU A 459 -2.38 -34.55 -0.41
C GLU A 459 -2.95 -35.97 -0.13
N GLN A 460 -3.28 -36.73 -1.18
CA GLN A 460 -3.77 -38.11 -1.07
C GLN A 460 -2.61 -39.13 -1.17
N ARG A 461 -1.36 -38.69 -1.08
CA ARG A 461 -0.13 -39.48 -1.24
C ARG A 461 -0.01 -40.17 -2.60
N LYS A 462 -0.77 -39.72 -3.61
CA LYS A 462 -0.63 -40.19 -4.98
C LYS A 462 0.50 -39.43 -5.68
N PRO A 463 1.11 -40.01 -6.72
CA PRO A 463 2.21 -39.38 -7.44
C PRO A 463 1.82 -38.01 -8.01
N ALA A 464 2.58 -36.98 -7.66
CA ALA A 464 2.41 -35.62 -8.18
C ALA A 464 3.51 -35.25 -9.20
N ARG A 465 3.28 -34.20 -9.98
CA ARG A 465 4.25 -33.77 -10.99
C ARG A 465 5.30 -32.82 -10.39
N TRP A 466 6.54 -33.01 -10.84
CA TRP A 466 7.60 -32.02 -10.78
C TRP A 466 7.40 -31.04 -11.94
N LEU A 467 7.46 -29.74 -11.65
CA LEU A 467 7.29 -28.65 -12.61
C LEU A 467 8.65 -28.01 -12.85
N ARG A 468 9.05 -27.88 -14.11
CA ARG A 468 10.21 -27.07 -14.49
C ARG A 468 9.84 -25.60 -14.46
N ALA A 469 10.78 -24.73 -14.07
CA ALA A 469 10.54 -23.30 -13.99
C ALA A 469 10.33 -22.64 -15.37
N ALA A 470 11.14 -23.02 -16.37
CA ALA A 470 10.96 -22.56 -17.75
C ALA A 470 9.57 -22.88 -18.34
N ASP A 471 9.19 -22.13 -19.38
CA ASP A 471 7.88 -22.16 -20.04
C ASP A 471 7.35 -23.60 -20.24
N PRO A 472 6.11 -23.90 -19.81
CA PRO A 472 5.42 -25.17 -20.06
C PRO A 472 5.57 -25.72 -21.48
N ALA A 473 5.62 -24.83 -22.50
CA ALA A 473 5.81 -25.21 -23.89
C ALA A 473 7.18 -25.87 -24.18
N THR A 474 8.16 -25.68 -23.30
CA THR A 474 9.53 -26.19 -23.40
C THR A 474 9.82 -27.36 -22.45
N VAL A 475 8.83 -27.81 -21.68
CA VAL A 475 8.99 -28.91 -20.70
C VAL A 475 9.45 -30.20 -21.37
N ASP A 476 9.07 -30.42 -22.63
CA ASP A 476 9.46 -31.61 -23.39
C ASP A 476 10.89 -31.61 -23.92
N THR A 477 11.69 -30.58 -23.68
CA THR A 477 13.11 -30.53 -24.08
C THR A 477 14.09 -30.64 -22.92
N GLY A 478 13.60 -30.77 -21.68
CA GLY A 478 14.46 -30.80 -20.48
C GLY A 478 15.34 -32.05 -20.35
N ARG A 479 16.41 -31.95 -19.57
CA ARG A 479 17.32 -33.07 -19.22
C ARG A 479 16.63 -34.12 -18.34
N TRP A 480 15.61 -33.70 -17.61
CA TRP A 480 14.84 -34.55 -16.70
C TRP A 480 13.42 -34.78 -17.21
N ARG A 481 12.79 -35.85 -16.72
CA ARG A 481 11.37 -36.08 -16.90
C ARG A 481 10.74 -36.52 -15.60
N ASN A 482 9.49 -36.11 -15.40
CA ASN A 482 8.67 -36.65 -14.33
C ASN A 482 8.17 -38.06 -14.72
N ASP A 483 8.36 -39.04 -13.83
CA ASP A 483 7.87 -40.41 -13.99
C ASP A 483 7.36 -40.89 -12.63
N ASP A 484 6.05 -41.07 -12.48
CA ASP A 484 5.43 -41.57 -11.23
C ASP A 484 5.83 -40.79 -9.95
N GLY A 485 5.97 -39.47 -10.06
CA GLY A 485 6.39 -38.60 -8.95
C GLY A 485 7.91 -38.51 -8.75
N TRP A 486 8.69 -39.24 -9.53
CA TRP A 486 10.14 -39.17 -9.54
C TRP A 486 10.64 -38.21 -10.60
N LEU A 487 11.80 -37.62 -10.36
CA LEU A 487 12.52 -36.85 -11.37
C LEU A 487 13.69 -37.71 -11.87
N ILE A 488 13.57 -38.25 -13.08
CA ILE A 488 14.56 -39.18 -13.65
C ILE A 488 15.27 -38.58 -14.86
N PRO A 489 16.57 -38.87 -15.08
CA PRO A 489 17.29 -38.38 -16.25
C PRO A 489 16.64 -38.92 -17.53
N ARG A 490 16.45 -38.05 -18.54
CA ARG A 490 16.11 -38.49 -19.89
C ARG A 490 17.35 -39.16 -20.50
N ARG A 491 17.51 -40.48 -20.29
CA ARG A 491 18.44 -41.26 -21.13
C ARG A 491 18.00 -41.08 -22.59
N ARG A 492 18.94 -40.78 -23.51
CA ARG A 492 18.67 -40.74 -24.96
C ARG A 492 18.16 -42.12 -25.42
N HIS A 493 16.87 -42.36 -25.31
CA HIS A 493 16.22 -43.57 -25.83
C HIS A 493 14.90 -43.21 -26.49
N THR A 494 14.81 -43.66 -27.75
CA THR A 494 13.70 -43.57 -28.69
C THR A 494 12.39 -44.03 -28.04
N PRO A 495 11.29 -43.25 -28.16
CA PRO A 495 10.08 -43.50 -27.42
C PRO A 495 9.35 -44.76 -27.93
N ARG A 496 8.97 -45.64 -27.00
CA ARG A 496 7.97 -46.69 -27.23
C ARG A 496 6.60 -46.12 -26.81
N PRO A 497 5.55 -46.23 -27.63
CA PRO A 497 4.24 -45.68 -27.27
C PRO A 497 3.61 -46.50 -26.13
N LEU A 498 3.12 -45.81 -25.10
CA LEU A 498 2.25 -46.36 -24.05
C LEU A 498 0.82 -45.80 -24.25
N PRO A 499 -0.20 -46.58 -23.86
CA PRO A 499 -1.61 -46.32 -24.18
C PRO A 499 -2.25 -45.28 -23.25
N ALA A 500 -3.39 -44.76 -23.71
CA ALA A 500 -4.12 -43.62 -23.17
C ALA A 500 -4.61 -43.80 -21.71
N PRO A 501 -4.65 -42.70 -20.93
CA PRO A 501 -5.07 -42.72 -19.53
C PRO A 501 -6.60 -42.88 -19.38
N PRO A 502 -7.07 -43.52 -18.28
CA PRO A 502 -8.49 -43.58 -17.95
C PRO A 502 -9.02 -42.23 -17.43
N PRO A 503 -10.34 -42.00 -17.52
CA PRO A 503 -10.97 -40.72 -17.19
C PRO A 503 -10.94 -40.41 -15.67
N PRO A 504 -10.94 -39.12 -15.29
CA PRO A 504 -10.81 -38.68 -13.90
C PRO A 504 -12.05 -39.03 -13.07
N ALA A 505 -11.82 -39.51 -11.85
CA ALA A 505 -12.85 -39.73 -10.85
C ALA A 505 -13.28 -38.40 -10.22
N GLU A 506 -14.58 -38.29 -9.90
CA GLU A 506 -15.20 -37.13 -9.25
C GLU A 506 -14.53 -36.80 -7.90
N PRO A 507 -14.38 -35.48 -7.58
CA PRO A 507 -13.75 -35.04 -6.34
C PRO A 507 -14.59 -35.45 -5.13
N ALA A 508 -13.99 -36.26 -4.26
CA ALA A 508 -14.53 -36.53 -2.94
C ALA A 508 -14.58 -35.23 -2.12
N ALA A 509 -15.73 -34.96 -1.51
CA ALA A 509 -15.94 -33.82 -0.63
C ALA A 509 -14.84 -33.77 0.44
N ALA A 510 -14.16 -32.62 0.53
CA ALA A 510 -13.10 -32.37 1.49
C ALA A 510 -13.61 -32.66 2.92
N ALA A 511 -12.83 -33.44 3.68
CA ALA A 511 -13.09 -33.61 5.10
C ALA A 511 -13.06 -32.24 5.78
N PRO A 512 -13.97 -31.97 6.75
CA PRO A 512 -13.95 -30.71 7.47
C PRO A 512 -12.59 -30.55 8.17
N PRO A 513 -11.99 -29.34 8.15
CA PRO A 513 -10.74 -29.09 8.84
C PRO A 513 -10.88 -29.41 10.33
N PRO A 514 -9.81 -29.91 10.99
CA PRO A 514 -9.86 -30.23 12.41
C PRO A 514 -10.21 -28.99 13.24
N ASP A 515 -11.15 -29.13 14.17
CA ASP A 515 -11.50 -28.09 15.14
C ASP A 515 -10.24 -27.68 15.92
N ARG A 516 -9.72 -26.48 15.65
CA ARG A 516 -8.61 -25.90 16.42
C ARG A 516 -9.15 -25.34 17.72
N VAL A 517 -8.49 -25.69 18.82
CA VAL A 517 -8.86 -25.27 20.18
C VAL A 517 -7.93 -24.14 20.61
N LEU A 518 -8.47 -22.97 20.96
CA LEU A 518 -7.65 -21.89 21.52
C LEU A 518 -7.04 -22.30 22.86
N PRO A 519 -5.91 -21.69 23.26
CA PRO A 519 -5.41 -21.83 24.62
C PRO A 519 -6.51 -21.49 25.64
N PRO A 520 -6.57 -22.17 26.79
CA PRO A 520 -7.55 -21.88 27.82
C PRO A 520 -7.43 -20.42 28.30
N PRO A 521 -8.51 -19.83 28.84
CA PRO A 521 -8.48 -18.46 29.35
C PRO A 521 -7.32 -18.23 30.31
N SER A 522 -6.63 -17.11 30.16
CA SER A 522 -5.52 -16.74 31.04
C SER A 522 -6.01 -16.61 32.49
N PRO A 523 -5.24 -17.07 33.50
CA PRO A 523 -5.57 -16.81 34.88
C PRO A 523 -5.61 -15.30 35.13
N ARG A 524 -6.48 -14.86 36.04
CA ARG A 524 -6.56 -13.44 36.41
C ARG A 524 -5.26 -13.03 37.10
N PRO A 525 -4.49 -12.06 36.57
CA PRO A 525 -3.25 -11.61 37.20
C PRO A 525 -3.53 -10.94 38.53
N ALA A 526 -2.56 -10.98 39.44
CA ALA A 526 -2.54 -10.09 40.59
C ALA A 526 -2.56 -8.62 40.14
N LEU A 527 -3.15 -7.73 40.95
CA LEU A 527 -3.21 -6.30 40.67
C LEU A 527 -2.30 -5.51 41.62
N THR A 528 -1.71 -4.44 41.13
CA THR A 528 -0.89 -3.50 41.89
C THR A 528 -1.19 -2.07 41.48
N VAL A 529 -0.91 -1.10 42.35
CA VAL A 529 -0.94 0.32 41.99
C VAL A 529 0.44 0.71 41.45
N PRO A 530 0.55 1.38 40.29
CA PRO A 530 1.83 1.82 39.74
C PRO A 530 2.55 2.80 40.67
N GLY A 531 3.89 2.77 40.69
CA GLY A 531 4.68 3.76 41.43
C GLY A 531 4.50 5.19 40.87
N ARG A 532 4.71 6.23 41.70
CA ARG A 532 4.53 7.66 41.30
C ARG A 532 5.32 8.14 40.08
N ALA A 533 6.30 7.39 39.61
CA ALA A 533 7.14 7.74 38.47
C ALA A 533 6.63 7.20 37.12
N THR A 534 5.43 6.62 37.05
CA THR A 534 4.91 6.08 35.79
C THR A 534 4.53 7.16 34.80
N ARG A 535 4.88 6.92 33.53
CA ARG A 535 4.46 7.71 32.36
C ARG A 535 2.93 7.85 32.34
N ALA A 536 2.42 8.99 31.88
CA ALA A 536 0.98 9.23 31.73
C ALA A 536 0.34 8.21 30.76
N HIS A 537 -0.80 7.63 31.14
CA HIS A 537 -1.53 6.65 30.33
C HIS A 537 -2.31 7.27 29.15
N GLY A 538 -2.61 8.56 29.20
CA GLY A 538 -3.26 9.31 28.11
C GLY A 538 -4.79 9.28 28.09
N VAL A 539 -5.43 8.55 29.00
CA VAL A 539 -6.89 8.38 29.06
C VAL A 539 -7.49 9.27 30.15
N ARG A 540 -8.19 10.36 29.79
CA ARG A 540 -8.58 11.43 30.73
C ARG A 540 -9.52 11.04 31.87
N TRP A 541 -10.32 9.99 31.69
CA TRP A 541 -11.31 9.55 32.67
C TRP A 541 -10.79 8.46 33.61
N LEU A 542 -9.61 7.89 33.33
CA LEU A 542 -8.92 7.01 34.26
C LEU A 542 -8.28 7.84 35.38
N PRO A 543 -8.20 7.31 36.61
CA PRO A 543 -7.42 7.94 37.67
C PRO A 543 -5.93 7.94 37.27
N ASP A 544 -5.16 8.90 37.77
CA ASP A 544 -3.71 9.02 37.46
C ASP A 544 -2.91 7.75 37.81
N GLN A 545 -3.41 6.97 38.78
CA GLN A 545 -2.81 5.72 39.26
C GLN A 545 -3.87 4.61 39.31
N PRO A 546 -4.29 4.06 38.15
CA PRO A 546 -5.23 2.96 38.11
C PRO A 546 -4.58 1.66 38.61
N GLU A 547 -5.36 0.71 39.11
CA GLU A 547 -4.86 -0.64 39.40
C GLU A 547 -4.49 -1.35 38.08
N VAL A 548 -3.26 -1.87 38.01
CA VAL A 548 -2.68 -2.53 36.83
C VAL A 548 -2.25 -3.96 37.15
N ASN A 549 -2.05 -4.80 36.13
CA ASN A 549 -1.50 -6.14 36.30
C ASN A 549 -0.10 -6.11 36.94
N ALA A 550 0.12 -6.91 37.98
CA ALA A 550 1.40 -7.02 38.69
C ALA A 550 2.38 -7.99 38.02
N GLU A 551 1.89 -8.81 37.09
CA GLU A 551 2.65 -9.83 36.37
C GLU A 551 2.26 -9.84 34.88
N PRO A 552 3.12 -10.36 33.98
CA PRO A 552 2.77 -10.46 32.56
C PRO A 552 1.49 -11.26 32.35
N VAL A 553 0.61 -10.76 31.50
CA VAL A 553 -0.69 -11.37 31.21
C VAL A 553 -0.90 -11.53 29.72
N ARG A 554 -1.55 -12.63 29.31
CA ARG A 554 -1.99 -12.84 27.93
C ARG A 554 -3.44 -12.36 27.78
N LEU A 555 -3.65 -11.48 26.82
CA LEU A 555 -4.95 -10.86 26.53
C LEU A 555 -5.32 -11.00 25.05
N TRP A 556 -6.61 -11.04 24.77
CA TRP A 556 -7.17 -11.28 23.46
C TRP A 556 -8.04 -10.10 23.02
N LEU A 557 -7.92 -9.64 21.79
CA LEU A 557 -8.78 -8.60 21.24
C LEU A 557 -9.13 -8.87 19.77
N ALA A 558 -10.28 -8.37 19.33
CA ALA A 558 -10.72 -8.46 17.94
C ALA A 558 -10.29 -7.22 17.15
N SER A 559 -9.82 -7.42 15.92
CA SER A 559 -9.43 -6.36 14.99
C SER A 559 -10.14 -6.52 13.65
N ALA A 560 -10.63 -5.43 13.09
CA ALA A 560 -11.17 -5.41 11.72
C ALA A 560 -10.07 -5.46 10.63
N TRP A 561 -8.80 -5.30 11.02
CA TRP A 561 -7.66 -5.33 10.11
C TRP A 561 -6.89 -6.65 10.23
N SER A 562 -6.34 -7.10 9.10
CA SER A 562 -5.52 -8.30 9.05
C SER A 562 -4.31 -8.19 9.96
N PRO A 563 -3.78 -9.31 10.48
CA PRO A 563 -2.63 -9.28 11.38
C PRO A 563 -1.39 -8.63 10.77
N GLN A 564 -1.15 -8.83 9.47
CA GLN A 564 -0.07 -8.18 8.72
C GLN A 564 -0.25 -6.67 8.70
N ARG A 565 -1.45 -6.19 8.40
CA ARG A 565 -1.75 -4.76 8.42
C ARG A 565 -1.60 -4.17 9.82
N VAL A 566 -2.09 -4.86 10.84
CA VAL A 566 -1.91 -4.44 12.25
C VAL A 566 -0.44 -4.33 12.63
N SER A 567 0.41 -5.24 12.16
CA SER A 567 1.85 -5.21 12.44
C SER A 567 2.59 -4.01 11.85
N ILE A 568 2.06 -3.43 10.76
CA ILE A 568 2.64 -2.30 10.04
C ILE A 568 1.98 -0.97 10.47
N GLU A 569 0.66 -0.91 10.44
CA GLU A 569 -0.12 0.32 10.63
C GLU A 569 -0.57 0.54 12.09
N GLY A 570 -0.62 -0.52 12.90
CA GLY A 570 -1.18 -0.54 14.25
C GLY A 570 -2.62 -1.06 14.32
N VAL A 571 -3.10 -1.30 15.55
CA VAL A 571 -4.46 -1.76 15.82
C VAL A 571 -5.44 -0.58 15.61
N PRO A 572 -6.47 -0.73 14.77
CA PRO A 572 -7.44 0.33 14.55
C PRO A 572 -8.27 0.58 15.80
N SER A 573 -8.28 1.81 16.32
CA SER A 573 -9.14 2.21 17.44
C SER A 573 -9.53 3.69 17.35
N PRO A 574 -10.79 4.03 17.67
CA PRO A 574 -11.21 5.43 17.77
C PRO A 574 -10.82 6.08 19.08
N ASN A 575 -10.32 5.33 20.07
CA ASN A 575 -10.04 5.82 21.41
C ASN A 575 -8.53 5.76 21.70
N LEU A 576 -8.05 6.50 22.71
CA LEU A 576 -6.66 6.38 23.19
C LEU A 576 -6.41 5.14 24.06
N PHE A 577 -7.11 4.04 23.80
CA PHE A 577 -6.94 2.77 24.46
C PHE A 577 -7.49 1.62 23.59
N LEU A 578 -7.08 0.40 23.94
CA LEU A 578 -7.65 -0.84 23.43
C LEU A 578 -8.39 -1.57 24.56
N ILE A 579 -9.39 -2.38 24.20
CA ILE A 579 -10.07 -3.28 25.12
C ILE A 579 -9.68 -4.72 24.74
N ALA A 580 -9.26 -5.50 25.73
CA ALA A 580 -8.86 -6.88 25.56
C ALA A 580 -9.40 -7.75 26.70
N HIS A 581 -9.49 -9.06 26.48
CA HIS A 581 -10.10 -10.02 27.40
C HIS A 581 -9.13 -11.18 27.73
N LEU A 582 -9.29 -11.81 28.88
CA LEU A 582 -8.53 -13.02 29.24
C LEU A 582 -8.96 -14.26 28.43
N ASP A 583 -10.16 -14.25 27.87
CA ASP A 583 -10.81 -15.37 27.18
C ASP A 583 -10.92 -15.12 25.68
N GLY A 584 -10.12 -15.85 24.89
CA GLY A 584 -10.06 -15.70 23.43
C GLY A 584 -11.30 -16.23 22.71
N GLU A 585 -11.92 -17.30 23.20
CA GLU A 585 -13.13 -17.91 22.62
C GLU A 585 -14.30 -16.92 22.68
N ARG A 586 -14.43 -16.23 23.82
CA ARG A 586 -15.42 -15.17 23.99
C ARG A 586 -15.24 -14.03 23.00
N VAL A 587 -14.00 -13.61 22.76
CA VAL A 587 -13.71 -12.52 21.81
C VAL A 587 -14.00 -12.96 20.38
N ALA A 588 -13.63 -14.20 20.02
CA ALA A 588 -13.91 -14.77 18.71
C ALA A 588 -15.42 -14.84 18.43
N GLY A 589 -16.19 -15.39 19.37
CA GLY A 589 -17.64 -15.50 19.25
C GLY A 589 -18.40 -14.16 19.19
N ALA A 590 -17.86 -13.11 19.81
CA ALA A 590 -18.46 -11.77 19.78
C ALA A 590 -18.14 -10.98 18.50
N ALA A 591 -17.20 -11.46 17.67
CA ALA A 591 -16.66 -10.73 16.54
C ALA A 591 -16.43 -11.63 15.31
N PRO A 592 -17.47 -12.28 14.76
CA PRO A 592 -17.34 -13.05 13.52
C PRO A 592 -16.79 -12.16 12.39
N GLN A 593 -16.09 -12.78 11.43
CA GLN A 593 -15.48 -12.10 10.27
C GLN A 593 -14.38 -11.08 10.61
N LYS A 594 -13.81 -11.13 11.82
CA LYS A 594 -12.68 -10.29 12.22
C LYS A 594 -11.42 -11.13 12.40
N HIS A 595 -10.36 -10.50 12.89
CA HIS A 595 -9.13 -11.18 13.30
C HIS A 595 -9.01 -11.17 14.81
N LEU A 596 -8.67 -12.32 15.39
CA LEU A 596 -8.39 -12.48 16.81
C LEU A 596 -6.89 -12.26 17.04
N LEU A 597 -6.53 -11.28 17.88
CA LEU A 597 -5.14 -10.96 18.21
C LEU A 597 -4.84 -11.39 19.64
N CYS A 598 -3.75 -12.15 19.82
CA CYS A 598 -3.22 -12.53 21.12
C CYS A 598 -2.05 -11.62 21.50
N LEU A 599 -2.21 -10.88 22.59
CA LEU A 599 -1.21 -9.97 23.12
C LEU A 599 -0.59 -10.56 24.37
N ARG A 600 0.73 -10.39 24.51
CA ARG A 600 1.41 -10.49 25.81
C ARG A 600 1.64 -9.08 26.32
N VAL A 601 1.09 -8.79 27.49
CA VAL A 601 1.21 -7.49 28.15
C VAL A 601 2.05 -7.66 29.39
N GLU A 602 3.17 -6.95 29.46
CA GLU A 602 4.08 -6.99 30.61
C GLU A 602 3.43 -6.36 31.86
N ALA A 603 4.03 -6.58 33.03
CA ALA A 603 3.56 -6.03 34.30
C ALA A 603 3.43 -4.50 34.21
N GLY A 604 2.27 -3.97 34.61
CA GLY A 604 1.95 -2.55 34.59
C GLY A 604 1.23 -2.05 33.33
N GLY A 605 1.08 -2.87 32.29
CA GLY A 605 0.57 -2.44 30.99
C GLY A 605 -0.95 -2.51 30.81
N ALA A 606 -1.66 -3.20 31.68
CA ALA A 606 -3.10 -3.46 31.57
C ALA A 606 -3.88 -3.04 32.82
N VAL A 607 -4.96 -2.28 32.64
CA VAL A 607 -5.88 -1.82 33.70
C VAL A 607 -7.09 -2.74 33.76
N ASP A 608 -7.41 -3.28 34.93
CA ASP A 608 -8.65 -4.06 35.12
C ASP A 608 -9.87 -3.12 35.11
N LEU A 609 -10.68 -3.21 34.06
CA LEU A 609 -11.79 -2.28 33.84
C LEU A 609 -12.87 -2.42 34.94
N GLY A 610 -13.01 -3.61 35.54
CA GLY A 610 -13.95 -3.87 36.63
C GLY A 610 -13.56 -3.21 37.97
N ARG A 611 -12.35 -2.65 38.06
CA ARG A 611 -11.86 -1.91 39.25
C ARG A 611 -11.93 -0.40 39.07
N VAL A 612 -12.28 0.10 37.89
CA VAL A 612 -12.33 1.53 37.63
C VAL A 612 -13.64 2.12 38.17
N GLY A 613 -13.54 3.07 39.09
CA GLY A 613 -14.72 3.68 39.74
C GLY A 613 -15.61 4.50 38.81
N THR A 614 -15.03 5.16 37.80
CA THR A 614 -15.77 6.02 36.86
C THR A 614 -15.46 5.60 35.44
N VAL A 615 -16.41 4.87 34.81
CA VAL A 615 -16.30 4.39 33.43
C VAL A 615 -17.32 5.11 32.54
N PRO A 616 -16.94 5.58 31.33
CA PRO A 616 -17.87 6.13 30.35
C PRO A 616 -19.09 5.23 30.11
N ALA A 617 -20.26 5.83 29.87
CA ALA A 617 -21.54 5.11 29.82
C ALA A 617 -21.55 3.95 28.81
N ASP A 618 -20.88 4.15 27.67
CA ASP A 618 -20.70 3.19 26.60
C ASP A 618 -19.78 2.02 26.96
N LEU A 619 -18.91 2.17 27.96
CA LEU A 619 -18.00 1.11 28.44
C LEU A 619 -18.50 0.42 29.72
N LYS A 620 -19.61 0.88 30.31
CA LYS A 620 -20.14 0.32 31.57
C LYS A 620 -20.46 -1.17 31.48
N HIS A 621 -20.99 -1.62 30.34
CA HIS A 621 -21.28 -3.04 30.13
C HIS A 621 -19.99 -3.88 30.21
N LEU A 622 -18.92 -3.45 29.54
CA LEU A 622 -17.61 -4.10 29.58
C LEU A 622 -16.98 -4.12 30.98
N ALA A 623 -17.21 -3.08 31.79
CA ALA A 623 -16.71 -3.03 33.16
C ALA A 623 -17.39 -4.08 34.08
N THR A 624 -18.61 -4.51 33.76
CA THR A 624 -19.30 -5.59 34.49
C THR A 624 -18.85 -6.98 34.05
N GLU A 625 -18.16 -7.07 32.91
CA GLU A 625 -17.64 -8.32 32.36
C GLU A 625 -16.28 -8.63 32.99
N GLY A 626 -16.26 -9.61 33.91
CA GLY A 626 -15.02 -10.07 34.52
C GLY A 626 -13.99 -10.51 33.49
N GLY A 627 -12.72 -10.16 33.72
CA GLY A 627 -11.62 -10.49 32.81
C GLY A 627 -11.44 -9.52 31.64
N THR A 628 -12.07 -8.35 31.69
CA THR A 628 -11.89 -7.28 30.70
C THR A 628 -10.82 -6.28 31.15
N TYR A 629 -9.85 -6.04 30.29
CA TYR A 629 -8.72 -5.15 30.53
C TYR A 629 -8.70 -4.01 29.51
N LEU A 630 -8.31 -2.83 29.98
CA LEU A 630 -8.04 -1.67 29.16
C LEU A 630 -6.53 -1.52 29.01
N LEU A 631 -6.07 -1.34 27.77
CA LEU A 631 -4.66 -1.09 27.43
C LEU A 631 -4.50 0.37 27.00
N PRO A 632 -3.99 1.27 27.86
CA PRO A 632 -3.90 2.68 27.55
C PRO A 632 -2.81 2.97 26.51
N ALA A 633 -3.07 3.92 25.61
CA ALA A 633 -2.14 4.29 24.54
C ALA A 633 -0.73 4.67 25.05
N GLY A 634 -0.63 5.31 26.21
CA GLY A 634 0.66 5.69 26.81
C GLY A 634 1.52 4.52 27.27
N TRP A 635 0.97 3.31 27.37
CA TRP A 635 1.62 2.10 27.89
C TRP A 635 1.61 0.93 26.89
N LEU A 636 1.18 1.15 25.64
CA LEU A 636 1.11 0.08 24.63
C LEU A 636 2.49 -0.46 24.22
N ASP A 637 3.57 0.26 24.52
CA ASP A 637 4.94 -0.24 24.39
C ASP A 637 5.23 -1.46 25.28
N GLN A 638 4.40 -1.71 26.29
CA GLN A 638 4.44 -2.89 27.16
C GLN A 638 3.60 -4.07 26.63
N ALA A 639 2.86 -3.89 25.53
CA ALA A 639 2.07 -4.94 24.90
C ALA A 639 2.76 -5.38 23.60
N ARG A 640 2.89 -6.69 23.39
CA ARG A 640 3.46 -7.28 22.17
C ARG A 640 2.48 -8.26 21.53
N LEU A 641 2.33 -8.17 20.22
CA LEU A 641 1.56 -9.16 19.46
C LEU A 641 2.33 -10.50 19.49
N GLN A 642 1.67 -11.59 19.87
CA GLN A 642 2.30 -12.92 19.89
C GLN A 642 1.85 -13.78 18.71
N VAL A 643 0.54 -13.83 18.49
CA VAL A 643 -0.10 -14.69 17.50
C VAL A 643 -1.43 -14.06 17.09
N ALA A 644 -1.90 -14.37 15.88
CA ALA A 644 -3.21 -13.96 15.42
C ALA A 644 -3.95 -15.09 14.72
N TYR A 645 -5.27 -14.98 14.63
CA TYR A 645 -6.14 -15.94 13.96
C TYR A 645 -7.16 -15.20 13.09
N THR A 646 -7.57 -15.79 11.97
CA THR A 646 -8.81 -15.39 11.28
C THR A 646 -10.02 -15.90 12.06
N ILE A 647 -11.13 -15.17 12.10
CA ILE A 647 -12.37 -15.63 12.74
C ILE A 647 -13.37 -15.94 11.62
N GLY A 648 -13.84 -17.18 11.58
CA GLY A 648 -14.87 -17.62 10.63
C GLY A 648 -16.22 -16.94 10.86
N ASP A 649 -17.16 -17.17 9.94
CA ASP A 649 -18.54 -16.70 10.04
C ASP A 649 -19.28 -17.28 11.27
N ASP A 650 -18.84 -18.45 11.73
CA ASP A 650 -19.35 -19.14 12.91
C ASP A 650 -18.73 -18.66 14.23
N GLY A 651 -17.86 -17.66 14.18
CA GLY A 651 -17.15 -17.13 15.34
C GLY A 651 -16.00 -18.02 15.81
N ARG A 652 -15.66 -19.10 15.09
CA ARG A 652 -14.53 -19.97 15.44
C ARG A 652 -13.22 -19.43 14.88
N PRO A 653 -12.10 -19.59 15.61
CA PRO A 653 -10.79 -19.22 15.12
C PRO A 653 -10.31 -20.20 14.04
N GLY A 654 -9.89 -19.67 12.91
CA GLY A 654 -9.34 -20.38 11.76
C GLY A 654 -7.82 -20.56 11.85
N GLU A 655 -7.14 -20.26 10.74
CA GLU A 655 -5.69 -20.46 10.64
C GLU A 655 -4.92 -19.48 11.53
N GLU A 656 -3.90 -20.04 12.20
CA GLU A 656 -2.93 -19.27 12.95
C GLU A 656 -2.01 -18.52 11.97
N VAL A 657 -1.94 -17.20 12.15
CA VAL A 657 -1.10 -16.32 11.35
C VAL A 657 0.12 -15.95 12.17
N GLU A 658 1.30 -16.33 11.67
CA GLU A 658 2.56 -15.91 12.27
C GLU A 658 2.74 -14.39 12.14
N VAL A 659 3.13 -13.76 13.24
CA VAL A 659 3.25 -12.30 13.35
C VAL A 659 4.51 -11.95 14.12
N ALA A 660 5.18 -10.87 13.70
CA ALA A 660 6.36 -10.36 14.40
C ALA A 660 6.00 -9.87 15.82
N ALA A 661 6.88 -10.12 16.79
CA ALA A 661 6.69 -9.79 18.20
C ALA A 661 6.91 -8.28 18.52
N ASN A 662 6.28 -7.42 17.73
CA ASN A 662 6.43 -5.97 17.79
C ASN A 662 5.58 -5.36 18.92
N PRO A 663 6.03 -4.25 19.52
CA PRO A 663 5.19 -3.44 20.40
C PRO A 663 3.90 -3.01 19.69
N ILE A 664 2.79 -3.01 20.40
CA ILE A 664 1.51 -2.60 19.84
C ILE A 664 1.49 -1.08 19.63
N VAL A 665 1.01 -0.68 18.46
CA VAL A 665 0.73 0.70 18.10
C VAL A 665 -0.76 0.83 17.84
N LEU A 666 -1.34 1.98 18.18
CA LEU A 666 -2.73 2.33 17.96
C LEU A 666 -2.84 3.21 16.71
N ARG A 667 -3.75 2.86 15.81
CA ARG A 667 -4.09 3.70 14.64
C ARG A 667 -5.44 4.36 14.87
N SER A 668 -5.45 5.69 14.95
CA SER A 668 -6.67 6.47 15.18
C SER A 668 -7.62 6.36 13.97
N THR A 669 -8.73 5.64 14.10
CA THR A 669 -9.73 5.47 13.03
C THR A 669 -11.13 5.29 13.60
N GLY A 670 -12.16 5.69 12.86
CA GLY A 670 -13.56 5.47 13.25
C GLY A 670 -14.03 6.32 14.43
N ALA A 671 -13.38 7.45 14.72
CA ALA A 671 -13.78 8.33 15.81
C ALA A 671 -15.19 8.88 15.57
N ARG A 672 -15.96 9.09 16.65
CA ARG A 672 -17.36 9.51 16.61
C ARG A 672 -17.52 10.81 15.85
N HIS A 673 -16.51 11.68 15.91
CA HIS A 673 -16.54 12.94 15.15
C HIS A 673 -16.51 12.78 13.64
N GLY A 674 -16.22 11.58 13.14
CA GLY A 674 -16.24 11.27 11.72
C GLY A 674 -15.05 11.89 10.99
N THR A 675 -14.01 12.32 11.72
CA THR A 675 -12.76 12.79 11.13
C THR A 675 -11.76 11.66 11.23
N GLU A 676 -11.43 11.08 10.09
CA GLU A 676 -10.52 9.95 9.95
C GLU A 676 -9.10 10.36 10.35
N GLY A 677 -8.41 9.45 11.02
CA GLY A 677 -7.05 9.71 11.51
C GLY A 677 -6.98 10.45 12.85
N LEU A 678 -8.09 10.87 13.48
CA LEU A 678 -8.09 11.51 14.80
C LEU A 678 -8.82 10.65 15.85
N PRO A 679 -8.38 10.63 17.12
CA PRO A 679 -9.06 9.90 18.19
C PRO A 679 -10.23 10.69 18.79
N ASN A 680 -11.14 10.02 19.49
CA ASN A 680 -12.25 10.63 20.23
C ASN A 680 -11.78 11.63 21.31
N ASP A 681 -10.61 11.42 21.88
CA ASP A 681 -10.04 12.19 22.99
C ASP A 681 -9.38 13.52 22.59
N VAL A 682 -9.66 14.01 21.38
CA VAL A 682 -9.22 15.34 20.89
C VAL A 682 -9.64 16.48 21.82
N ALA A 683 -8.85 17.55 21.83
CA ALA A 683 -9.24 18.80 22.47
C ALA A 683 -10.35 19.47 21.65
N THR A 684 -11.49 19.72 22.28
CA THR A 684 -12.64 20.31 21.60
C THR A 684 -12.65 21.83 21.71
N TRP A 685 -13.18 22.50 20.69
CA TRP A 685 -13.36 23.96 20.62
C TRP A 685 -14.77 24.30 20.15
N PRO A 686 -15.35 25.42 20.61
CA PRO A 686 -14.94 26.26 21.74
C PRO A 686 -15.12 25.52 23.08
N ARG A 687 -14.34 25.90 24.10
CA ARG A 687 -14.48 25.35 25.46
C ARG A 687 -15.62 25.98 26.26
N THR A 688 -16.05 27.17 25.86
CA THR A 688 -17.10 27.93 26.54
C THR A 688 -18.48 27.54 26.04
N GLU A 689 -19.46 27.42 26.94
CA GLU A 689 -20.85 27.07 26.61
C GLU A 689 -21.51 28.03 25.61
N ARG A 690 -21.07 29.30 25.58
CA ARG A 690 -21.57 30.32 24.66
C ARG A 690 -21.21 30.07 23.19
N GLY A 691 -20.43 29.03 22.87
CA GLY A 691 -19.87 28.84 21.54
C GLY A 691 -18.77 29.87 21.24
N GLY A 692 -18.48 30.07 19.95
CA GLY A 692 -17.38 30.90 19.49
C GLY A 692 -17.42 31.14 17.98
N GLY A 693 -16.98 32.32 17.57
CA GLY A 693 -16.92 32.72 16.16
C GLY A 693 -15.65 32.19 15.48
N ALA A 694 -15.79 31.63 14.29
CA ALA A 694 -14.67 31.21 13.45
C ALA A 694 -14.94 31.53 11.97
N TRP A 695 -13.88 31.61 11.18
CA TRP A 695 -13.94 31.81 9.74
C TRP A 695 -13.63 30.52 9.00
N ALA A 696 -14.30 30.24 7.89
CA ALA A 696 -13.94 29.16 7.00
C ALA A 696 -13.95 29.62 5.54
N LEU A 697 -13.06 29.05 4.74
CA LEU A 697 -13.05 29.24 3.29
C LEU A 697 -13.78 28.05 2.67
N ILE A 698 -14.78 28.33 1.85
CA ILE A 698 -15.52 27.31 1.10
C ILE A 698 -15.50 27.67 -0.39
N PRO A 699 -15.63 26.68 -1.30
CA PRO A 699 -15.76 26.96 -2.72
C PRO A 699 -16.90 27.93 -2.99
N GLU A 700 -16.71 28.79 -3.99
CA GLU A 700 -17.74 29.75 -4.42
C GLU A 700 -18.99 29.02 -4.95
N SER A 701 -18.78 27.94 -5.69
CA SER A 701 -19.83 27.01 -6.11
C SER A 701 -20.30 26.15 -4.93
N PRO A 702 -21.60 25.80 -4.83
CA PRO A 702 -22.09 24.85 -3.83
C PRO A 702 -21.49 23.48 -4.10
N ALA A 703 -20.39 23.18 -3.42
CA ALA A 703 -19.70 21.90 -3.47
C ALA A 703 -19.36 21.49 -2.05
N VAL A 704 -19.59 20.22 -1.74
CA VAL A 704 -19.14 19.61 -0.50
C VAL A 704 -17.61 19.66 -0.49
N PRO A 705 -16.96 20.27 0.52
CA PRO A 705 -15.52 20.21 0.66
C PRO A 705 -15.05 18.77 0.54
N GLU A 706 -14.01 18.56 -0.26
CA GLU A 706 -13.37 17.26 -0.37
C GLU A 706 -12.85 16.85 1.02
N GLY A 707 -13.39 15.76 1.56
CA GLY A 707 -12.98 15.20 2.85
C GLY A 707 -14.07 15.16 3.93
N ASP A 708 -13.58 15.00 5.14
CA ASP A 708 -14.30 14.64 6.36
C ASP A 708 -14.36 15.80 7.39
N PHE A 709 -13.72 16.92 7.08
CA PHE A 709 -13.75 18.14 7.89
C PHE A 709 -13.58 19.42 7.05
N LEU A 710 -13.86 20.57 7.68
CA LEU A 710 -13.60 21.91 7.14
C LEU A 710 -12.59 22.65 8.05
N PRO A 711 -11.44 23.11 7.53
CA PRO A 711 -10.53 23.96 8.30
C PRO A 711 -11.20 25.25 8.77
N LEU A 712 -10.93 25.65 10.00
CA LEU A 712 -11.42 26.88 10.60
C LEU A 712 -10.27 27.82 10.98
N HIS A 713 -10.53 29.12 10.96
CA HIS A 713 -9.60 30.16 11.35
C HIS A 713 -10.22 31.06 12.43
N THR A 714 -9.50 31.27 13.53
CA THR A 714 -9.93 32.22 14.58
C THR A 714 -9.85 33.68 14.15
N LYS A 715 -9.02 33.96 13.13
CA LYS A 715 -8.89 35.27 12.50
C LYS A 715 -9.33 35.18 11.06
N ARG A 716 -9.77 36.30 10.51
CA ARG A 716 -10.14 36.39 9.09
C ARG A 716 -8.91 36.04 8.22
N PRO A 717 -8.98 34.99 7.37
CA PRO A 717 -7.88 34.60 6.50
C PRO A 717 -7.67 35.62 5.36
N PRO A 718 -6.49 35.59 4.69
CA PRO A 718 -6.26 36.38 3.48
C PRO A 718 -7.21 35.98 2.35
N ILE A 719 -7.21 36.76 1.27
CA ILE A 719 -8.10 36.56 0.13
C ILE A 719 -7.62 35.40 -0.73
N HIS A 720 -8.56 34.53 -1.12
CA HIS A 720 -8.33 33.42 -2.03
C HIS A 720 -9.37 33.49 -3.16
N GLU A 721 -8.91 33.60 -4.41
CA GLU A 721 -9.80 33.63 -5.57
C GLU A 721 -10.56 32.29 -5.74
N GLY A 722 -11.80 32.35 -6.22
CA GLY A 722 -12.68 31.18 -6.39
C GLY A 722 -13.25 30.60 -5.08
N GLN A 723 -13.02 31.29 -3.95
CA GLN A 723 -13.56 30.93 -2.64
C GLN A 723 -14.41 32.06 -2.08
N ARG A 724 -15.39 31.68 -1.26
CA ARG A 724 -16.13 32.59 -0.39
C ARG A 724 -15.74 32.35 1.05
N LEU A 725 -15.72 33.42 1.81
CA LEU A 725 -15.37 33.42 3.21
C LEU A 725 -16.66 33.42 4.05
N VAL A 726 -16.82 32.43 4.91
CA VAL A 726 -17.96 32.33 5.82
C VAL A 726 -17.55 32.55 7.26
N HIS A 727 -18.34 33.34 8.01
CA HIS A 727 -18.24 33.43 9.46
C HIS A 727 -19.23 32.47 10.09
N LEU A 728 -18.76 31.61 10.97
CA LEU A 728 -19.51 30.54 11.60
C LEU A 728 -19.65 30.80 13.10
N GLN A 729 -20.83 30.53 13.64
CA GLN A 729 -21.06 30.45 15.09
C GLN A 729 -20.94 28.99 15.51
N VAL A 730 -19.75 28.60 15.96
CA VAL A 730 -19.47 27.21 16.30
C VAL A 730 -19.98 26.92 17.71
N PRO A 731 -20.92 25.97 17.90
CA PRO A 731 -21.38 25.61 19.24
C PRO A 731 -20.29 24.96 20.06
N ALA A 732 -20.41 25.04 21.39
CA ALA A 732 -19.44 24.45 22.32
C ALA A 732 -19.12 22.98 21.99
N GLY A 733 -17.83 22.68 21.91
CA GLY A 733 -17.31 21.32 21.68
C GLY A 733 -17.59 20.73 20.28
N ARG A 734 -18.00 21.52 19.29
CA ARG A 734 -18.34 21.01 17.94
C ARG A 734 -17.18 20.99 16.95
N ALA A 735 -16.16 21.80 17.19
CA ALA A 735 -14.91 21.80 16.43
C ALA A 735 -13.78 21.16 17.26
N ILE A 736 -12.67 20.89 16.59
CA ILE A 736 -11.47 20.30 17.16
C ILE A 736 -10.36 21.34 17.15
N ASP A 737 -9.71 21.51 18.30
CA ASP A 737 -8.49 22.28 18.45
C ASP A 737 -7.30 21.37 18.11
N VAL A 738 -6.82 21.48 16.88
CA VAL A 738 -5.79 20.59 16.32
C VAL A 738 -4.48 20.78 17.07
N THR A 739 -4.09 22.02 17.34
CA THR A 739 -2.83 22.32 18.04
C THR A 739 -2.85 21.82 19.48
N ALA A 740 -3.95 22.07 20.23
CA ALA A 740 -4.07 21.55 21.59
C ALA A 740 -4.17 20.02 21.63
N SER A 741 -4.80 19.41 20.63
CA SER A 741 -4.85 17.94 20.50
C SER A 741 -3.47 17.36 20.23
N ALA A 742 -2.72 17.95 19.29
CA ALA A 742 -1.36 17.50 18.96
C ALA A 742 -0.43 17.60 20.19
N ALA A 743 -0.50 18.71 20.92
CA ALA A 743 0.25 18.88 22.17
C ALA A 743 -0.13 17.85 23.24
N ALA A 744 -1.40 17.43 23.30
CA ALA A 744 -1.84 16.38 24.22
C ALA A 744 -1.36 14.97 23.81
N LEU A 745 -1.22 14.69 22.52
CA LEU A 745 -0.79 13.38 22.01
C LEU A 745 0.72 13.24 21.83
N VAL A 746 1.50 14.32 21.86
CA VAL A 746 2.95 14.30 21.58
C VAL A 746 3.72 13.31 22.47
N THR A 747 3.23 13.06 23.69
CA THR A 747 3.85 12.13 24.64
C THR A 747 3.38 10.68 24.47
N LEU A 748 2.41 10.40 23.60
CA LEU A 748 1.85 9.06 23.37
C LEU A 748 2.45 8.46 22.10
N THR A 749 3.70 8.00 22.19
CA THR A 749 4.52 7.51 21.06
C THR A 749 3.92 6.29 20.33
N SER A 750 3.03 5.55 20.99
CA SER A 750 2.33 4.40 20.41
C SER A 750 1.02 4.78 19.71
N VAL A 751 0.74 6.07 19.49
CA VAL A 751 -0.43 6.52 18.73
C VAL A 751 -0.01 7.01 17.34
N ARG A 752 -0.71 6.54 16.31
CA ARG A 752 -0.63 7.04 14.93
C ARG A 752 -1.90 7.83 14.67
N SER A 753 -1.74 9.13 14.38
CA SER A 753 -2.83 10.05 14.11
C SER A 753 -2.44 11.02 13.00
N ARG A 754 -3.44 11.66 12.38
CA ARG A 754 -3.28 12.70 11.36
C ARG A 754 -2.94 14.08 11.94
N LEU A 755 -2.88 14.23 13.27
CA LEU A 755 -2.62 15.52 13.91
C LEU A 755 -1.29 16.18 13.48
N PRO A 756 -0.16 15.46 13.39
CA PRO A 756 1.10 16.06 12.92
C PRO A 756 0.98 16.63 11.51
N GLU A 757 0.33 15.90 10.60
CA GLU A 757 0.07 16.35 9.22
C GLU A 757 -0.79 17.61 9.20
N LEU A 758 -1.89 17.63 9.96
CA LEU A 758 -2.77 18.81 10.05
C LEU A 758 -2.04 20.03 10.62
N VAL A 759 -1.16 19.84 11.61
CA VAL A 759 -0.33 20.92 12.15
C VAL A 759 0.67 21.43 11.10
N ALA A 760 1.30 20.52 10.35
CA ALA A 760 2.21 20.87 9.26
C ALA A 760 1.50 21.63 8.14
N ASP A 761 0.24 21.30 7.86
CA ASP A 761 -0.64 22.01 6.91
C ASP A 761 -1.18 23.35 7.45
N GLY A 762 -0.79 23.74 8.68
CA GLY A 762 -1.21 25.00 9.31
C GLY A 762 -2.67 25.00 9.80
N VAL A 763 -3.31 23.83 9.90
CA VAL A 763 -4.67 23.71 10.42
C VAL A 763 -4.64 23.84 11.95
N THR A 764 -5.22 24.93 12.46
CA THR A 764 -5.28 25.19 13.92
C THR A 764 -6.61 24.73 14.52
N LEU A 765 -7.70 24.88 13.78
CA LEU A 765 -9.04 24.44 14.13
C LEU A 765 -9.65 23.68 12.95
N LEU A 766 -10.49 22.68 13.21
CA LEU A 766 -11.31 22.06 12.17
C LEU A 766 -12.72 21.75 12.65
N LEU A 767 -13.67 21.79 11.72
CA LEU A 767 -15.07 21.44 11.93
C LEU A 767 -15.35 20.09 11.24
N PRO A 768 -15.63 19.02 12.00
CA PRO A 768 -16.00 17.74 11.41
C PRO A 768 -17.29 17.85 10.58
N ARG A 769 -17.39 17.09 9.47
CA ARG A 769 -18.52 17.15 8.54
C ARG A 769 -19.89 16.97 9.20
N ARG A 770 -20.01 16.06 10.17
CA ARG A 770 -21.24 15.82 10.94
C ARG A 770 -21.74 17.05 11.72
N SER A 771 -20.88 18.05 11.91
CA SER A 771 -21.22 19.28 12.61
C SER A 771 -21.78 20.37 11.68
N TYR A 772 -21.76 20.19 10.36
CA TYR A 772 -22.17 21.24 9.41
C TYR A 772 -23.64 21.64 9.57
N GLU A 773 -24.55 20.68 9.75
CA GLU A 773 -25.99 20.93 9.95
C GLU A 773 -26.30 21.68 11.25
N ARG A 774 -25.35 21.70 12.20
CA ARG A 774 -25.53 22.28 13.53
C ARG A 774 -24.69 23.53 13.74
N THR A 775 -24.05 24.03 12.68
CA THR A 775 -23.17 25.20 12.75
C THR A 775 -23.78 26.33 11.96
N PRO A 776 -24.41 27.32 12.63
CA PRO A 776 -24.96 28.48 11.96
C PRO A 776 -23.89 29.31 11.26
N VAL A 777 -24.23 29.84 10.09
CA VAL A 777 -23.42 30.79 9.34
C VAL A 777 -23.92 32.19 9.65
N ASP A 778 -23.12 33.03 10.30
CA ASP A 778 -23.46 34.43 10.60
C ASP A 778 -23.22 35.38 9.41
N GLN A 779 -22.15 35.16 8.63
CA GLN A 779 -21.77 36.06 7.53
C GLN A 779 -21.24 35.29 6.34
N VAL A 780 -21.48 35.80 5.14
CA VAL A 780 -20.89 35.32 3.89
C VAL A 780 -20.28 36.49 3.14
N LEU A 781 -19.00 36.37 2.81
CA LEU A 781 -18.23 37.36 2.07
C LEU A 781 -17.66 36.74 0.79
N PHE A 782 -17.60 37.54 -0.27
CA PHE A 782 -17.03 37.17 -1.56
C PHE A 782 -15.85 38.06 -1.89
N VAL A 783 -15.01 37.61 -2.82
CA VAL A 783 -13.92 38.42 -3.34
C VAL A 783 -14.46 39.30 -4.46
N GLU A 784 -14.34 40.61 -4.30
CA GLU A 784 -14.67 41.58 -5.34
C GLU A 784 -13.57 42.64 -5.38
N ALA A 785 -12.96 42.83 -6.56
CA ALA A 785 -11.83 43.74 -6.76
C ALA A 785 -10.70 43.54 -5.71
N GLY A 786 -10.35 42.28 -5.43
CA GLY A 786 -9.29 41.93 -4.48
C GLY A 786 -9.60 42.32 -3.03
N LYS A 787 -10.88 42.46 -2.65
CA LYS A 787 -11.32 42.75 -1.28
C LYS A 787 -12.47 41.83 -0.88
N TRP A 788 -12.51 41.44 0.39
CA TRP A 788 -13.68 40.79 0.97
C TRP A 788 -14.86 41.76 1.02
N LYS A 789 -15.96 41.43 0.36
CA LYS A 789 -17.22 42.17 0.35
C LYS A 789 -18.34 41.33 0.94
N HIS A 790 -19.16 41.94 1.79
CA HIS A 790 -20.31 41.26 2.38
C HIS A 790 -21.36 40.99 1.30
N ARG A 791 -21.80 39.74 1.21
CA ARG A 791 -23.00 39.38 0.46
C ARG A 791 -24.21 39.24 1.39
N ALA A 792 -24.00 38.68 2.58
CA ALA A 792 -25.04 38.53 3.59
C ALA A 792 -24.45 38.52 5.02
N LYS A 793 -25.24 38.96 6.00
CA LYS A 793 -24.87 39.10 7.42
C LYS A 793 -26.10 38.86 8.30
N GLY A 794 -25.90 38.28 9.50
CA GLY A 794 -26.98 37.89 10.39
C GLY A 794 -27.79 36.73 9.82
N ILE A 795 -27.14 35.87 9.03
CA ILE A 795 -27.74 34.64 8.54
C ILE A 795 -27.81 33.69 9.75
N ASP A 796 -28.88 32.92 9.87
CA ASP A 796 -29.02 31.86 10.88
C ASP A 796 -29.38 30.55 10.17
N LEU A 797 -28.63 30.27 9.10
CA LEU A 797 -28.76 29.05 8.31
C LEU A 797 -27.62 28.10 8.67
N PRO A 798 -27.87 26.78 8.67
CA PRO A 798 -26.81 25.81 8.89
C PRO A 798 -25.82 25.84 7.73
N LEU A 799 -24.54 25.59 8.04
CA LEU A 799 -23.46 25.56 7.04
C LEU A 799 -23.73 24.57 5.89
N SER A 800 -24.42 23.46 6.17
CA SER A 800 -24.83 22.49 5.16
C SER A 800 -25.67 23.10 4.03
N SER A 801 -26.49 24.13 4.31
CA SER A 801 -27.29 24.82 3.29
C SER A 801 -26.46 25.65 2.31
N LEU A 802 -25.22 26.02 2.66
CA LEU A 802 -24.33 26.69 1.72
C LEU A 802 -23.51 25.70 0.90
N ILE A 803 -23.28 24.50 1.43
CA ILE A 803 -22.29 23.55 0.93
C ILE A 803 -22.93 22.45 0.07
N ALA A 804 -24.13 21.99 0.41
CA ALA A 804 -24.82 21.00 -0.39
C ALA A 804 -25.52 21.67 -1.58
N PRO A 805 -25.41 21.13 -2.82
CA PRO A 805 -26.35 21.50 -3.87
C PRO A 805 -27.75 21.17 -3.35
N GLU A 806 -28.71 22.09 -3.52
CA GLU A 806 -30.10 21.80 -3.22
C GLU A 806 -30.47 20.49 -3.92
N ARG A 807 -30.94 19.49 -3.16
CA ARG A 807 -31.67 18.37 -3.76
C ARG A 807 -32.94 18.98 -4.37
N ALA A 808 -32.83 19.41 -5.62
CA ALA A 808 -33.97 19.78 -6.46
C ALA A 808 -34.76 18.52 -6.83
#